data_AF-A0A8I2H679-F1
#
_entry.id   AF-A0A8I2H679-F1
#
_cell.length_a   1.000
_cell.length_b   1.000
_cell.length_c   1.000
_cell.angle_alpha   90.00
_cell.angle_beta   90.00
_cell.angle_gamma   90.00
#
_symmetry.space_group_name_H-M   'P 1'
#
loop_
_entity.id
_entity.type
_entity.pdbx_description
1 polymer ?
#
loop_
_entity_poly.entity_id
_entity_poly.type
_entity_poly.pdbx_seq_one_letter_code
_entity_poly.pdbx_strand_id
1 'polypeptide(L)'
;MNYSLHPSVGVARLGNSDGQFYLAPDKIGGLPFESDEWGNKIDSPVSQFKDAEGRIRRQGQPFKIIDENNNELTLSSDNVKSISWTVHVANKKAAWYEFNELQGNLLYGQDNSYSNRNTPWRNADATDRRSLIIDPGPRTISGANVKAEFDAASAPAGYPVSFPPKPCQGTEIKSLGDILTDNEGRLVVLGGKGNAGGNLPLESYGGADTWHDDIADGTVYCTVTFDDGKTLQLSAWVIVGSPDFAPEIVNISNLSDTMFDVAVREQNLCPELYSNGEYQPSYQANYYQDIEPIIQRISRYQWVSNVQSMSAFVSNIFDFKDNSEDNKANRQAYFKYFRQPVDPATVQQTPPNDQTNQQLFEYGIEGNLPLMPMNSGSNSVSNAEDNIVDKFLTLTQTQYFLLSQWATGNFSSVKPSTPQSAVDEFGVFYADQGSVGNCVGLPMCPGIEVTWSLQNPAVYAAPYIIKDQSMGNGFPSGLDAERDECEGGGCQPGDLTKRMACPWQADFFNCTIQNVNFTEPTVNKVNVGTEDDPQMVPAAPTYYSYWWPPQSPWDVLTNQFDDQSLTHLPAGQQVNYARGINSFVQMVEHWSALGFIRNQNSDEPNFPYFTEIERNHQLFAYKDVPVSDITNNCQDDGTDIPVFYIPDDLKSHLSCGCSKAKAILKGLEEKMAKPITQKRAAKKVPRSGTRTRR
;
A
#
# COMPACT_ATOMS: atom_id res chain seq x y z
N MET A 1 12.04 27.35 -20.11
CA MET A 1 12.12 26.25 -19.13
C MET A 1 10.71 25.78 -18.90
N ASN A 2 10.48 24.47 -19.02
CA ASN A 2 9.16 23.87 -18.78
C ASN A 2 9.17 23.33 -17.35
N TYR A 3 8.51 24.05 -16.45
CA TYR A 3 8.36 23.63 -15.06
C TYR A 3 7.14 22.73 -14.91
N SER A 4 7.23 21.76 -14.00
CA SER A 4 6.16 20.83 -13.64
C SER A 4 6.13 20.59 -12.13
N LEU A 5 5.00 20.04 -11.64
CA LEU A 5 4.86 19.68 -10.23
C LEU A 5 5.37 18.27 -9.98
N HIS A 6 6.20 18.14 -8.95
CA HIS A 6 6.79 16.88 -8.55
C HIS A 6 6.65 16.64 -7.03
N PRO A 7 6.27 15.43 -6.61
CA PRO A 7 5.91 14.30 -7.47
C PRO A 7 4.60 14.54 -8.25
N SER A 8 4.45 13.91 -9.41
CA SER A 8 3.21 13.91 -10.19
C SER A 8 2.05 13.24 -9.44
N VAL A 9 2.36 12.23 -8.61
CA VAL A 9 1.44 11.60 -7.66
C VAL A 9 2.10 11.52 -6.28
N GLY A 10 1.72 12.41 -5.38
CA GLY A 10 2.22 12.45 -4.02
C GLY A 10 1.68 11.36 -3.11
N VAL A 11 2.46 10.94 -2.10
CA VAL A 11 2.07 9.92 -1.12
C VAL A 11 2.24 10.45 0.31
N ALA A 12 1.11 10.83 0.92
CA ALA A 12 1.02 11.10 2.35
C ALA A 12 0.58 9.83 3.09
N ARG A 13 0.84 9.76 4.40
CA ARG A 13 0.43 8.61 5.23
C ARG A 13 -0.21 9.03 6.54
N LEU A 14 -1.24 8.28 6.93
CA LEU A 14 -1.98 8.47 8.18
C LEU A 14 -1.05 8.40 9.40
N GLY A 15 -1.43 9.12 10.45
CA GLY A 15 -0.69 9.17 11.71
C GLY A 15 -1.53 9.83 12.79
N ASN A 16 -1.58 9.19 13.95
CA ASN A 16 -2.55 9.51 14.98
C ASN A 16 -1.98 10.38 16.12
N SER A 17 -0.76 10.92 15.94
CA SER A 17 -0.16 11.96 16.78
C SER A 17 -0.74 13.33 16.45
N ASP A 18 -0.95 14.15 17.47
CA ASP A 18 -1.36 15.56 17.32
C ASP A 18 -0.17 16.51 17.13
N GLY A 19 1.06 16.00 17.24
CA GLY A 19 2.30 16.78 17.20
C GLY A 19 2.99 16.79 15.84
N GLN A 20 4.33 16.73 15.87
CA GLN A 20 5.19 16.81 14.69
C GLN A 20 4.91 15.68 13.70
N PHE A 21 4.99 16.01 12.41
CA PHE A 21 4.99 15.06 11.29
C PHE A 21 6.42 14.92 10.75
N TYR A 22 6.61 14.08 9.74
CA TYR A 22 7.84 13.97 8.96
C TYR A 22 7.50 14.05 7.47
N LEU A 23 8.48 14.35 6.61
CA LEU A 23 8.28 14.48 5.17
C LEU A 23 8.52 13.15 4.46
N ALA A 24 7.73 12.89 3.43
CA ALA A 24 7.84 11.71 2.57
C ALA A 24 9.26 11.54 2.01
N PRO A 25 9.71 10.29 1.78
CA PRO A 25 10.97 10.01 1.11
C PRO A 25 10.97 10.55 -0.33
N ASP A 26 12.16 10.84 -0.85
CA ASP A 26 12.40 11.29 -2.22
C ASP A 26 12.97 10.19 -3.12
N LYS A 27 13.06 8.95 -2.60
CA LYS A 27 13.55 7.76 -3.29
C LYS A 27 12.83 6.49 -2.85
N ILE A 28 12.84 5.49 -3.73
CA ILE A 28 12.31 4.15 -3.44
C ILE A 28 13.12 3.49 -2.33
N GLY A 29 12.43 2.96 -1.30
CA GLY A 29 13.06 2.35 -0.12
C GLY A 29 13.79 3.35 0.77
N GLY A 30 13.53 4.65 0.60
CA GLY A 30 14.10 5.71 1.42
C GLY A 30 13.35 5.86 2.74
N LEU A 31 14.09 6.16 3.80
CA LEU A 31 13.47 6.67 5.01
C LEU A 31 12.85 8.06 4.75
N PRO A 32 11.71 8.37 5.39
CA PRO A 32 11.20 9.74 5.44
C PRO A 32 12.20 10.69 6.12
N PHE A 33 12.01 12.00 5.99
CA PHE A 33 12.89 13.02 6.56
C PHE A 33 12.24 13.75 7.74
N GLU A 34 13.04 14.11 8.75
CA GLU A 34 12.56 15.00 9.81
C GLU A 34 12.13 16.36 9.26
N SER A 35 11.20 17.02 9.94
CA SER A 35 10.77 18.37 9.61
C SER A 35 10.40 19.18 10.84
N ASP A 36 10.38 20.50 10.68
CA ASP A 36 9.71 21.36 11.65
C ASP A 36 8.18 21.35 11.48
N GLU A 37 7.49 22.18 12.25
CA GLU A 37 6.03 22.30 12.26
C GLU A 37 5.45 22.90 10.96
N TRP A 38 6.28 23.56 10.15
CA TRP A 38 5.91 24.18 8.88
C TRP A 38 6.36 23.35 7.68
N GLY A 39 6.88 22.14 7.90
CA GLY A 39 7.29 21.26 6.81
C GLY A 39 8.59 21.70 6.15
N ASN A 40 9.42 22.50 6.81
CA ASN A 40 10.78 22.74 6.37
C ASN A 40 11.58 21.45 6.58
N LYS A 41 12.17 20.92 5.50
CA LYS A 41 12.97 19.69 5.54
C LYS A 41 14.19 19.89 6.43
N ILE A 42 14.37 18.98 7.39
CA ILE A 42 15.63 18.80 8.10
C ILE A 42 16.32 17.62 7.42
N ASP A 43 17.52 17.81 6.87
CA ASP A 43 18.26 16.79 6.11
C ASP A 43 18.85 15.70 7.04
N SER A 44 17.96 15.06 7.80
CA SER A 44 18.20 13.87 8.60
C SER A 44 17.05 12.90 8.37
N PRO A 45 17.31 11.62 8.09
CA PRO A 45 16.28 10.59 8.08
C PRO A 45 15.53 10.56 9.42
N VAL A 46 14.27 10.14 9.38
CA VAL A 46 13.44 9.98 10.58
C VAL A 46 14.15 9.10 11.60
N SER A 47 14.20 9.62 12.82
CA SER A 47 14.77 8.95 13.98
C SER A 47 13.71 8.18 14.76
N GLN A 48 12.49 8.72 14.83
CA GLN A 48 11.35 8.16 15.55
C GLN A 48 10.07 8.30 14.71
N PHE A 49 9.37 7.20 14.49
CA PHE A 49 8.09 7.18 13.77
C PHE A 49 6.90 7.53 14.67
N LYS A 50 7.05 7.37 15.98
CA LYS A 50 6.04 7.68 16.98
C LYS A 50 6.49 8.78 17.92
N ASP A 51 5.52 9.52 18.44
CA ASP A 51 5.76 10.47 19.53
C ASP A 51 6.00 9.76 20.88
N ALA A 52 6.31 10.54 21.90
CA ALA A 52 6.57 10.04 23.25
C ALA A 52 5.36 9.32 23.90
N GLU A 53 4.15 9.55 23.41
CA GLU A 53 2.92 8.88 23.86
C GLU A 53 2.66 7.57 23.09
N GLY A 54 3.50 7.23 22.12
CA GLY A 54 3.37 6.05 21.28
C GLY A 54 2.35 6.21 20.15
N ARG A 55 2.03 7.44 19.75
CA ARG A 55 1.17 7.75 18.60
C ARG A 55 2.01 7.94 17.35
N ILE A 56 1.57 7.41 16.22
CA ILE A 56 2.28 7.49 14.95
C ILE A 56 2.25 8.92 14.42
N ARG A 57 3.42 9.46 14.06
CA ARG A 57 3.55 10.75 13.38
C ARG A 57 3.09 10.60 11.92
N ARG A 58 2.42 11.63 11.38
CA ARG A 58 1.98 11.62 9.97
C ARG A 58 3.17 11.74 9.03
N GLN A 59 3.05 11.15 7.83
CA GLN A 59 3.94 11.46 6.72
C GLN A 59 3.27 12.54 5.84
N GLY A 60 3.93 13.69 5.72
CA GLY A 60 3.52 14.77 4.82
C GLY A 60 4.23 14.69 3.48
N GLN A 61 3.51 14.88 2.38
CA GLN A 61 4.10 14.91 1.05
C GLN A 61 4.44 16.35 0.65
N PRO A 62 5.74 16.70 0.48
CA PRO A 62 6.12 17.95 -0.14
C PRO A 62 5.89 17.91 -1.66
N PHE A 63 5.49 19.04 -2.25
CA PHE A 63 5.41 19.25 -3.70
C PHE A 63 6.32 20.40 -4.11
N LYS A 64 7.09 20.17 -5.17
CA LYS A 64 8.05 21.11 -5.73
C LYS A 64 7.70 21.47 -7.16
N ILE A 65 8.11 22.66 -7.59
CA ILE A 65 7.99 23.11 -8.98
C ILE A 65 9.40 23.06 -9.56
N ILE A 66 9.70 22.05 -10.38
CA ILE A 66 11.04 21.85 -10.94
C ILE A 66 11.00 21.67 -12.46
N ASP A 67 12.12 21.93 -13.11
CA ASP A 67 12.36 21.55 -14.50
C ASP A 67 13.25 20.29 -14.60
N GLU A 68 13.48 19.81 -15.82
CA GLU A 68 14.33 18.64 -16.12
C GLU A 68 15.79 18.79 -15.67
N ASN A 69 16.26 20.03 -15.44
CA ASN A 69 17.61 20.33 -14.96
C ASN A 69 17.66 20.48 -13.44
N ASN A 70 16.56 20.15 -12.75
CA ASN A 70 16.41 20.28 -11.30
C ASN A 70 16.48 21.74 -10.80
N ASN A 71 16.19 22.73 -11.68
CA ASN A 71 16.00 24.10 -11.23
C ASN A 71 14.63 24.19 -10.54
N GLU A 72 14.59 24.77 -9.34
CA GLU A 72 13.37 24.88 -8.54
C GLU A 72 12.81 26.31 -8.54
N LEU A 73 11.49 26.43 -8.67
CA LEU A 73 10.77 27.67 -8.39
C LEU A 73 10.20 27.66 -6.97
N THR A 74 10.55 28.69 -6.22
CA THR A 74 10.01 28.98 -4.88
C THR A 74 9.60 30.45 -4.79
N LEU A 75 9.07 30.88 -3.65
CA LEU A 75 8.82 32.31 -3.38
C LEU A 75 10.10 33.15 -3.35
N SER A 76 11.27 32.51 -3.18
CA SER A 76 12.57 33.16 -3.17
C SER A 76 13.18 33.32 -4.57
N SER A 77 12.60 32.69 -5.59
CA SER A 77 13.11 32.76 -6.96
C SER A 77 12.87 34.12 -7.61
N ASP A 78 13.84 34.61 -8.39
CA ASP A 78 13.71 35.86 -9.14
C ASP A 78 12.48 35.84 -10.06
N ASN A 79 11.76 36.96 -10.12
CA ASN A 79 10.54 37.18 -10.90
C ASN A 79 9.29 36.41 -10.41
N VAL A 80 9.35 35.65 -9.31
CA VAL A 80 8.16 35.01 -8.72
C VAL A 80 7.46 35.97 -7.77
N LYS A 81 6.23 36.38 -8.13
CA LYS A 81 5.41 37.28 -7.32
C LYS A 81 4.62 36.52 -6.24
N SER A 82 4.06 35.37 -6.59
CA SER A 82 3.30 34.54 -5.67
C SER A 82 3.14 33.11 -6.18
N ILE A 83 3.07 32.16 -5.25
CA ILE A 83 2.69 30.78 -5.49
C ILE A 83 1.41 30.49 -4.71
N SER A 84 0.39 30.00 -5.39
CA SER A 84 -0.91 29.63 -4.80
C SER A 84 -1.20 28.16 -5.06
N TRP A 85 -1.51 27.43 -4.00
CA TRP A 85 -1.81 26.00 -4.02
C TRP A 85 -3.28 25.78 -3.75
N THR A 86 -3.94 24.93 -4.54
CA THR A 86 -5.30 24.45 -4.27
C THR A 86 -5.31 22.94 -4.26
N VAL A 87 -5.73 22.34 -3.16
CA VAL A 87 -5.78 20.88 -3.00
C VAL A 87 -7.21 20.46 -2.71
N HIS A 88 -7.70 19.40 -3.36
CA HIS A 88 -9.02 18.84 -3.12
C HIS A 88 -8.91 17.33 -2.95
N VAL A 89 -9.00 16.86 -1.70
CA VAL A 89 -9.03 15.44 -1.36
C VAL A 89 -10.44 15.01 -0.95
N ALA A 90 -10.80 13.76 -1.25
CA ALA A 90 -12.06 13.17 -0.82
C ALA A 90 -11.93 11.67 -0.55
N ASN A 91 -12.90 11.10 0.15
CA ASN A 91 -13.05 9.66 0.36
C ASN A 91 -14.39 9.20 -0.22
N LYS A 92 -14.34 8.34 -1.25
CA LYS A 92 -15.53 7.78 -1.90
C LYS A 92 -15.82 6.33 -1.51
N LYS A 93 -15.09 5.74 -0.55
CA LYS A 93 -15.17 4.31 -0.25
C LYS A 93 -16.56 3.83 0.13
N ALA A 94 -17.25 4.57 1.01
CA ALA A 94 -18.61 4.23 1.45
C ALA A 94 -19.64 4.36 0.31
N ALA A 95 -19.34 5.17 -0.71
CA ALA A 95 -20.17 5.41 -1.89
C ALA A 95 -19.87 4.46 -3.05
N TRP A 96 -18.89 3.55 -2.93
CA TRP A 96 -18.47 2.67 -4.02
C TRP A 96 -19.00 1.24 -3.88
N TYR A 97 -18.68 0.39 -4.85
CA TYR A 97 -18.97 -1.03 -4.84
C TYR A 97 -18.24 -1.77 -3.71
N GLU A 98 -18.77 -2.92 -3.29
CA GLU A 98 -18.03 -3.87 -2.47
C GLU A 98 -16.81 -4.40 -3.24
N PHE A 99 -15.72 -4.67 -2.52
CA PHE A 99 -14.53 -5.21 -3.17
C PHE A 99 -14.66 -6.73 -3.37
N ASN A 100 -14.83 -7.14 -4.63
CA ASN A 100 -14.91 -8.54 -5.06
C ASN A 100 -13.74 -8.88 -6.01
N GLU A 101 -12.53 -8.85 -5.46
CA GLU A 101 -11.25 -9.13 -6.14
C GLU A 101 -11.08 -8.42 -7.49
N LEU A 102 -11.27 -9.15 -8.60
CA LEU A 102 -11.07 -8.62 -9.95
C LEU A 102 -12.38 -8.20 -10.63
N GLN A 103 -13.55 -8.38 -10.02
CA GLN A 103 -14.80 -7.84 -10.57
C GLN A 103 -14.74 -6.31 -10.63
N GLY A 104 -15.22 -5.75 -11.74
CA GLY A 104 -15.12 -4.32 -12.05
C GLY A 104 -13.86 -3.94 -12.82
N ASN A 105 -12.85 -4.81 -12.90
CA ASN A 105 -11.62 -4.50 -13.61
C ASN A 105 -11.80 -4.61 -15.13
N LEU A 106 -11.93 -3.46 -15.79
CA LEU A 106 -12.17 -3.34 -17.23
C LEU A 106 -10.98 -3.75 -18.11
N LEU A 107 -9.80 -3.99 -17.54
CA LEU A 107 -8.70 -4.63 -18.28
C LEU A 107 -9.06 -6.04 -18.76
N TYR A 108 -10.00 -6.70 -18.09
CA TYR A 108 -10.55 -8.00 -18.49
C TYR A 108 -11.81 -7.88 -19.37
N GLY A 109 -12.06 -6.70 -19.94
CA GLY A 109 -13.18 -6.44 -20.83
C GLY A 109 -14.47 -5.99 -20.12
N GLN A 110 -15.42 -5.50 -20.92
CA GLN A 110 -16.67 -4.89 -20.42
C GLN A 110 -17.57 -5.90 -19.68
N ASP A 111 -17.51 -7.18 -20.02
CA ASP A 111 -18.26 -8.25 -19.34
C ASP A 111 -17.83 -8.40 -17.87
N ASN A 112 -16.65 -7.89 -17.52
CA ASN A 112 -16.16 -7.83 -16.15
C ASN A 112 -16.45 -6.49 -15.44
N SER A 113 -17.19 -5.56 -16.06
CA SER A 113 -17.63 -4.33 -15.38
C SER A 113 -18.51 -4.62 -14.15
N TYR A 114 -18.54 -3.70 -13.18
CA TYR A 114 -19.31 -3.87 -11.95
C TYR A 114 -20.79 -4.16 -12.22
N SER A 115 -21.39 -3.47 -13.20
CA SER A 115 -22.77 -3.66 -13.61
C SER A 115 -23.02 -5.04 -14.21
N ASN A 116 -22.18 -5.50 -15.15
CA ASN A 116 -22.32 -6.81 -15.78
C ASN A 116 -22.06 -7.97 -14.80
N ARG A 117 -21.22 -7.76 -13.78
CA ARG A 117 -20.99 -8.73 -12.69
C ARG A 117 -22.03 -8.65 -11.57
N ASN A 118 -22.98 -7.71 -11.63
CA ASN A 118 -23.94 -7.41 -10.56
C ASN A 118 -23.25 -7.21 -9.20
N THR A 119 -22.09 -6.56 -9.19
CA THR A 119 -21.35 -6.30 -7.96
C THR A 119 -22.19 -5.38 -7.06
N PRO A 120 -22.43 -5.74 -5.79
CA PRO A 120 -23.24 -4.92 -4.91
C PRO A 120 -22.55 -3.61 -4.57
N TRP A 121 -23.36 -2.56 -4.39
CA TRP A 121 -22.91 -1.30 -3.82
C TRP A 121 -22.76 -1.44 -2.31
N ARG A 122 -21.73 -0.80 -1.73
CA ARG A 122 -21.73 -0.50 -0.29
C ARG A 122 -22.88 0.46 0.00
N ASN A 123 -23.48 0.31 1.18
CA ASN A 123 -24.64 1.07 1.61
C ASN A 123 -25.74 1.03 0.53
N ALA A 124 -26.11 -0.16 0.08
CA ALA A 124 -27.03 -0.36 -1.04
C ALA A 124 -28.39 0.33 -0.85
N ASP A 125 -28.84 0.46 0.40
CA ASP A 125 -30.10 1.10 0.76
C ASP A 125 -30.04 2.64 0.76
N ALA A 126 -28.88 3.25 0.52
CA ALA A 126 -28.72 4.71 0.55
C ALA A 126 -29.41 5.37 -0.65
N THR A 127 -30.38 6.26 -0.37
CA THR A 127 -31.12 6.99 -1.41
C THR A 127 -30.35 8.20 -1.97
N ASP A 128 -29.41 8.75 -1.21
CA ASP A 128 -28.51 9.82 -1.64
C ASP A 128 -27.06 9.33 -1.51
N ARG A 129 -26.54 8.69 -2.56
CA ARG A 129 -25.18 8.13 -2.55
C ARG A 129 -24.10 9.19 -2.40
N ARG A 130 -24.36 10.42 -2.84
CA ARG A 130 -23.40 11.52 -2.73
C ARG A 130 -23.12 11.86 -1.28
N SER A 131 -24.10 11.77 -0.40
CA SER A 131 -23.93 11.98 1.05
C SER A 131 -22.98 10.98 1.73
N LEU A 132 -22.70 9.84 1.08
CA LEU A 132 -21.76 8.83 1.58
C LEU A 132 -20.29 9.23 1.35
N ILE A 133 -20.03 10.17 0.43
CA ILE A 133 -18.69 10.67 0.16
C ILE A 133 -18.27 11.57 1.33
N ILE A 134 -17.03 11.43 1.80
CA ILE A 134 -16.41 12.44 2.66
C ILE A 134 -15.73 13.46 1.75
N ASP A 135 -16.35 14.62 1.60
CA ASP A 135 -15.91 15.69 0.71
C ASP A 135 -15.89 17.03 1.45
N PRO A 136 -14.73 17.43 2.00
CA PRO A 136 -14.55 18.72 2.67
C PRO A 136 -14.46 19.90 1.69
N GLY A 137 -14.45 19.64 0.37
CA GLY A 137 -14.14 20.61 -0.66
C GLY A 137 -12.66 21.03 -0.71
N PRO A 138 -12.28 21.84 -1.71
CA PRO A 138 -10.90 22.27 -1.90
C PRO A 138 -10.42 23.21 -0.78
N ARG A 139 -9.10 23.28 -0.59
CA ARG A 139 -8.41 24.30 0.22
C ARG A 139 -7.39 25.03 -0.63
N THR A 140 -7.38 26.36 -0.52
CA THR A 140 -6.43 27.23 -1.22
C THR A 140 -5.57 27.98 -0.20
N ILE A 141 -4.25 27.89 -0.33
CA ILE A 141 -3.27 28.61 0.48
C ILE A 141 -2.19 29.23 -0.41
N SER A 142 -1.59 30.33 0.03
CA SER A 142 -0.48 31.00 -0.67
C SER A 142 0.43 31.72 0.31
N GLY A 143 1.69 31.91 -0.07
CA GLY A 143 2.71 32.50 0.81
C GLY A 143 3.43 31.45 1.67
N ALA A 144 4.34 31.93 2.53
CA ALA A 144 5.15 31.10 3.41
C ALA A 144 4.45 30.85 4.76
N ASN A 145 4.63 29.66 5.33
CA ASN A 145 4.11 29.28 6.65
C ASN A 145 2.59 29.53 6.82
N VAL A 146 1.81 29.10 5.82
CA VAL A 146 0.34 29.16 5.85
C VAL A 146 -0.21 27.75 5.93
N LYS A 147 -1.32 27.57 6.66
CA LYS A 147 -1.96 26.26 6.86
C LYS A 147 -3.47 26.34 6.71
N ALA A 148 -4.08 25.27 6.19
CA ALA A 148 -5.53 25.06 6.17
C ALA A 148 -5.86 23.58 6.46
N GLU A 149 -7.01 23.34 7.10
CA GLU A 149 -7.50 21.99 7.44
C GLU A 149 -8.67 21.58 6.54
N PHE A 150 -8.74 20.31 6.17
CA PHE A 150 -9.84 19.71 5.39
C PHE A 150 -11.04 19.34 6.27
N ASP A 151 -11.54 20.28 7.06
CA ASP A 151 -12.71 20.14 7.92
C ASP A 151 -14.01 20.67 7.27
N ALA A 152 -15.15 20.61 7.95
CA ALA A 152 -16.37 21.22 7.44
C ALA A 152 -16.39 22.75 7.58
N ALA A 153 -15.73 23.29 8.62
CA ALA A 153 -15.85 24.70 9.00
C ALA A 153 -15.04 25.65 8.09
N SER A 154 -13.94 25.16 7.52
CA SER A 154 -13.02 25.94 6.67
C SER A 154 -13.29 25.76 5.18
N ALA A 155 -14.39 25.08 4.81
CA ALA A 155 -14.73 24.83 3.42
C ALA A 155 -15.10 26.12 2.65
N PRO A 156 -14.81 26.20 1.34
CA PRO A 156 -15.22 27.33 0.53
C PRO A 156 -16.73 27.57 0.57
N ALA A 157 -17.14 28.83 0.65
CA ALA A 157 -18.55 29.20 0.70
C ALA A 157 -19.30 28.68 -0.55
N GLY A 158 -20.44 28.03 -0.32
CA GLY A 158 -21.26 27.45 -1.39
C GLY A 158 -20.79 26.08 -1.89
N TYR A 159 -19.66 25.55 -1.37
CA TYR A 159 -19.26 24.19 -1.68
C TYR A 159 -20.19 23.17 -0.98
N PRO A 160 -20.65 22.13 -1.69
CA PRO A 160 -21.55 21.10 -1.14
C PRO A 160 -20.79 20.06 -0.29
N VAL A 161 -20.34 20.49 0.88
CA VAL A 161 -19.59 19.67 1.85
C VAL A 161 -20.39 18.46 2.34
N SER A 162 -19.74 17.31 2.47
CA SER A 162 -20.31 16.11 3.07
C SER A 162 -19.34 15.41 4.03
N PHE A 163 -19.85 15.04 5.21
CA PHE A 163 -19.18 14.21 6.20
C PHE A 163 -20.18 13.20 6.77
N PRO A 164 -19.73 12.01 7.22
CA PRO A 164 -20.61 11.07 7.88
C PRO A 164 -21.22 11.67 9.15
N PRO A 165 -22.44 11.28 9.51
CA PRO A 165 -22.97 11.59 10.84
C PRO A 165 -22.06 10.98 11.91
N LYS A 166 -22.07 11.56 13.11
CA LYS A 166 -21.31 11.04 14.25
C LYS A 166 -21.62 9.54 14.45
N PRO A 167 -20.61 8.66 14.42
CA PRO A 167 -20.84 7.22 14.51
C PRO A 167 -21.19 6.79 15.94
N CYS A 168 -21.90 5.66 16.08
CA CYS A 168 -22.22 5.09 17.38
C CYS A 168 -21.07 4.25 17.96
N GLN A 169 -20.10 3.85 17.12
CA GLN A 169 -18.92 3.04 17.46
C GLN A 169 -17.68 3.57 16.73
N GLY A 170 -16.50 3.40 17.34
CA GLY A 170 -15.23 3.88 16.79
C GLY A 170 -15.03 5.38 16.95
N THR A 171 -14.26 5.97 16.03
CA THR A 171 -13.82 7.37 16.07
C THR A 171 -14.47 8.19 14.94
N GLU A 172 -14.99 9.35 15.29
CA GLU A 172 -15.60 10.29 14.36
C GLU A 172 -14.57 10.91 13.39
N ILE A 173 -14.95 11.04 12.12
CA ILE A 173 -14.12 11.69 11.10
C ILE A 173 -14.59 13.13 10.96
N LYS A 174 -13.71 14.07 11.31
CA LYS A 174 -13.97 15.52 11.28
C LYS A 174 -13.14 16.27 10.24
N SER A 175 -12.12 15.61 9.70
CA SER A 175 -11.16 16.17 8.77
C SER A 175 -10.53 15.05 7.96
N LEU A 176 -10.11 15.35 6.72
CA LEU A 176 -9.28 14.47 5.88
C LEU A 176 -7.79 14.83 5.92
N GLY A 177 -7.39 15.75 6.82
CA GLY A 177 -6.00 16.15 7.01
C GLY A 177 -5.78 17.64 6.86
N ASP A 178 -4.56 18.03 6.48
CA ASP A 178 -4.14 19.43 6.40
C ASP A 178 -3.34 19.69 5.11
N ILE A 179 -3.30 20.95 4.70
CA ILE A 179 -2.26 21.47 3.80
C ILE A 179 -1.53 22.61 4.48
N LEU A 180 -0.24 22.73 4.19
CA LEU A 180 0.58 23.83 4.66
C LEU A 180 1.66 24.20 3.65
N THR A 181 2.23 25.39 3.79
CA THR A 181 3.42 25.81 3.05
C THR A 181 4.64 25.93 3.95
N ASP A 182 5.78 25.53 3.43
CA ASP A 182 7.09 25.76 4.06
C ASP A 182 7.49 27.25 4.00
N ASN A 183 8.68 27.58 4.49
CA ASN A 183 9.16 28.95 4.52
C ASN A 183 9.53 29.52 3.13
N GLU A 184 9.62 28.68 2.11
CA GLU A 184 9.86 29.05 0.70
C GLU A 184 8.59 28.92 -0.17
N GLY A 185 7.45 28.59 0.44
CA GLY A 185 6.16 28.46 -0.23
C GLY A 185 5.92 27.13 -0.96
N ARG A 186 6.72 26.10 -0.69
CA ARG A 186 6.43 24.72 -1.16
C ARG A 186 5.23 24.18 -0.41
N LEU A 187 4.37 23.45 -1.10
CA LEU A 187 3.23 22.78 -0.48
C LEU A 187 3.68 21.51 0.26
N VAL A 188 3.10 21.26 1.43
CA VAL A 188 3.08 19.96 2.10
C VAL A 188 1.64 19.54 2.34
N VAL A 189 1.29 18.33 1.92
CA VAL A 189 -0.03 17.72 2.17
C VAL A 189 0.08 16.66 3.26
N LEU A 190 -0.72 16.78 4.31
CA LEU A 190 -0.84 15.81 5.41
C LEU A 190 -2.19 15.10 5.33
N GLY A 191 -2.18 13.78 5.48
CA GLY A 191 -3.40 12.98 5.55
C GLY A 191 -4.14 13.07 6.90
N GLY A 192 -5.19 12.26 7.01
CA GLY A 192 -5.97 12.06 8.23
C GLY A 192 -5.19 11.44 9.40
N LYS A 193 -5.91 11.18 10.49
CA LYS A 193 -5.36 10.68 11.76
C LYS A 193 -5.56 9.17 11.96
N GLY A 194 -6.09 8.47 10.96
CA GLY A 194 -6.46 7.05 11.02
C GLY A 194 -7.73 6.80 11.82
N ASN A 195 -8.66 7.75 11.78
CA ASN A 195 -9.98 7.63 12.38
C ASN A 195 -10.85 6.70 11.53
N ALA A 196 -11.56 5.79 12.19
CA ALA A 196 -12.52 4.89 11.57
C ALA A 196 -13.71 4.68 12.51
N GLY A 197 -14.93 4.70 11.97
CA GLY A 197 -16.14 4.55 12.76
C GLY A 197 -17.37 4.21 11.93
N GLY A 198 -18.38 3.65 12.58
CA GLY A 198 -19.62 3.24 11.94
C GLY A 198 -20.74 2.92 12.93
N ASN A 199 -21.88 2.48 12.41
CA ASN A 199 -23.08 2.21 13.20
C ASN A 199 -23.46 0.73 13.30
N LEU A 200 -22.99 -0.09 12.37
CA LEU A 200 -23.24 -1.52 12.34
C LEU A 200 -22.02 -2.31 12.83
N PRO A 201 -22.22 -3.52 13.39
CA PRO A 201 -21.12 -4.41 13.71
C PRO A 201 -20.30 -4.73 12.46
N LEU A 202 -18.99 -4.83 12.61
CA LEU A 202 -18.12 -5.25 11.51
C LEU A 202 -18.44 -6.69 11.09
N GLU A 203 -18.72 -6.89 9.80
CA GLU A 203 -19.22 -8.17 9.27
C GLU A 203 -18.18 -8.92 8.42
N SER A 204 -17.36 -8.22 7.63
CA SER A 204 -16.48 -8.85 6.63
C SER A 204 -15.16 -8.09 6.39
N TYR A 205 -14.38 -8.60 5.44
CA TYR A 205 -13.15 -8.01 4.89
C TYR A 205 -13.37 -6.60 4.31
N GLY A 206 -14.46 -6.38 3.55
CA GLY A 206 -14.74 -5.10 2.90
C GLY A 206 -15.24 -4.02 3.85
N GLY A 207 -15.49 -4.39 5.12
CA GLY A 207 -16.14 -3.57 6.13
C GLY A 207 -17.57 -4.03 6.42
N ALA A 208 -18.38 -3.07 6.85
CA ALA A 208 -19.83 -3.17 6.95
C ALA A 208 -20.44 -1.86 6.46
N ASP A 209 -21.70 -1.89 6.07
CA ASP A 209 -22.47 -0.66 5.82
C ASP A 209 -22.34 0.29 7.02
N THR A 210 -22.46 1.59 6.75
CA THR A 210 -22.28 2.72 7.69
C THR A 210 -20.87 3.00 8.16
N TRP A 211 -19.85 2.24 7.74
CA TRP A 211 -18.46 2.48 8.12
C TRP A 211 -17.74 3.45 7.19
N HIS A 212 -16.88 4.27 7.78
CA HIS A 212 -16.08 5.28 7.12
C HIS A 212 -14.66 5.27 7.72
N ASP A 213 -13.67 5.73 6.93
CA ASP A 213 -12.31 6.05 7.39
C ASP A 213 -11.84 7.40 6.82
N ASP A 214 -10.68 7.88 7.26
CA ASP A 214 -10.08 9.15 6.84
C ASP A 214 -8.92 9.00 5.83
N ILE A 215 -8.90 7.89 5.08
CA ILE A 215 -8.13 7.77 3.84
C ILE A 215 -8.69 8.75 2.81
N ALA A 216 -7.86 9.24 1.89
CA ALA A 216 -8.33 10.12 0.82
C ALA A 216 -7.35 10.13 -0.35
N ASP A 217 -7.81 10.62 -1.49
CA ASP A 217 -6.95 11.03 -2.60
C ASP A 217 -7.57 12.22 -3.34
N GLY A 218 -6.80 12.92 -4.16
CA GLY A 218 -7.35 13.92 -5.06
C GLY A 218 -6.34 14.87 -5.66
N THR A 219 -6.84 16.01 -6.15
CA THR A 219 -6.08 16.91 -7.03
C THR A 219 -5.22 17.90 -6.25
N VAL A 220 -4.08 18.23 -6.82
CA VAL A 220 -3.19 19.31 -6.39
C VAL A 220 -3.00 20.27 -7.56
N TYR A 221 -3.40 21.52 -7.41
CA TYR A 221 -3.20 22.58 -8.39
C TYR A 221 -2.24 23.63 -7.84
N CYS A 222 -1.39 24.14 -8.73
CA CYS A 222 -0.49 25.25 -8.43
C CYS A 222 -0.65 26.34 -9.48
N THR A 223 -0.78 27.59 -9.03
CA THR A 223 -0.65 28.77 -9.88
C THR A 223 0.52 29.61 -9.40
N VAL A 224 1.56 29.68 -10.23
CA VAL A 224 2.67 30.63 -10.06
C VAL A 224 2.31 31.91 -10.81
N THR A 225 2.38 33.05 -10.16
CA THR A 225 2.25 34.37 -10.78
C THR A 225 3.62 35.04 -10.80
N PHE A 226 4.05 35.52 -11.95
CA PHE A 226 5.31 36.23 -12.12
C PHE A 226 5.12 37.75 -11.96
N ASP A 227 6.22 38.48 -11.75
CA ASP A 227 6.21 39.95 -11.58
C ASP A 227 5.67 40.70 -12.81
N ASP A 228 5.81 40.12 -14.00
CA ASP A 228 5.26 40.65 -15.26
C ASP A 228 3.75 40.37 -15.44
N GLY A 229 3.12 39.68 -14.48
CA GLY A 229 1.71 39.32 -14.47
C GLY A 229 1.37 38.03 -15.23
N LYS A 230 2.33 37.35 -15.86
CA LYS A 230 2.09 36.03 -16.45
C LYS A 230 1.83 35.00 -15.36
N THR A 231 1.13 33.93 -15.73
CA THR A 231 0.85 32.80 -14.83
C THR A 231 1.31 31.49 -15.45
N LEU A 232 1.74 30.58 -14.57
CA LEU A 232 1.99 29.18 -14.88
C LEU A 232 1.04 28.33 -14.03
N GLN A 233 0.22 27.51 -14.69
CA GLN A 233 -0.71 26.60 -14.06
C GLN A 233 -0.20 25.17 -14.17
N LEU A 234 -0.16 24.47 -13.05
CA LEU A 234 0.36 23.11 -12.95
C LEU A 234 -0.60 22.25 -12.13
N SER A 235 -0.57 20.94 -12.35
CA SER A 235 -1.40 19.97 -11.64
C SER A 235 -0.63 18.70 -11.30
N ALA A 236 -0.99 18.09 -10.18
CA ALA A 236 -0.55 16.78 -9.72
C ALA A 236 -1.71 16.07 -8.99
N TRP A 237 -1.47 14.88 -8.48
CA TRP A 237 -2.37 14.15 -7.60
C TRP A 237 -1.73 13.88 -6.24
N VAL A 238 -2.54 13.57 -5.23
CA VAL A 238 -2.06 13.08 -3.93
C VAL A 238 -2.90 11.89 -3.47
N ILE A 239 -2.25 10.90 -2.89
CA ILE A 239 -2.84 9.73 -2.25
C ILE A 239 -2.47 9.76 -0.77
N VAL A 240 -3.43 9.46 0.11
CA VAL A 240 -3.21 9.23 1.53
C VAL A 240 -3.32 7.73 1.80
N GLY A 241 -2.21 7.07 2.09
CA GLY A 241 -2.17 5.65 2.47
C GLY A 241 -2.19 5.45 3.99
N SER A 242 -2.36 4.20 4.42
CA SER A 242 -2.03 3.79 5.79
C SER A 242 -0.52 3.99 6.08
N PRO A 243 -0.05 3.91 7.34
CA PRO A 243 1.38 3.96 7.61
C PRO A 243 2.16 2.89 6.85
N ASP A 244 3.38 3.21 6.45
CA ASP A 244 4.36 2.25 5.94
C ASP A 244 5.17 1.76 7.13
N PHE A 245 4.88 0.54 7.56
CA PHE A 245 5.50 -0.05 8.74
C PHE A 245 6.90 -0.62 8.46
N ALA A 246 7.38 -0.64 7.21
CA ALA A 246 8.73 -1.10 6.87
C ALA A 246 9.32 -0.30 5.67
N PRO A 247 9.50 1.02 5.81
CA PRO A 247 9.73 1.93 4.67
C PRO A 247 11.01 1.69 3.85
N GLU A 248 11.98 0.95 4.40
CA GLU A 248 13.23 0.59 3.71
C GLU A 248 13.12 -0.74 2.95
N ILE A 249 12.02 -1.49 3.11
CA ILE A 249 11.78 -2.76 2.44
C ILE A 249 10.82 -2.49 1.27
N VAL A 250 11.28 -2.77 0.06
CA VAL A 250 10.58 -2.37 -1.16
C VAL A 250 9.82 -3.56 -1.75
N ASN A 251 8.59 -3.33 -2.20
CA ASN A 251 7.80 -4.32 -2.95
C ASN A 251 8.51 -4.75 -4.25
N ILE A 252 8.47 -6.03 -4.60
CA ILE A 252 9.13 -6.57 -5.80
C ILE A 252 8.63 -5.83 -7.06
N SER A 253 7.31 -5.68 -7.16
CA SER A 253 6.64 -4.78 -8.10
C SER A 253 5.91 -3.71 -7.28
N ASN A 254 6.47 -2.51 -7.24
CA ASN A 254 5.88 -1.34 -6.59
C ASN A 254 4.98 -0.56 -7.57
N LEU A 255 4.28 0.47 -7.08
CA LEU A 255 3.35 1.23 -7.92
C LEU A 255 4.06 2.02 -9.04
N SER A 256 5.32 2.43 -8.84
CA SER A 256 6.14 3.01 -9.91
C SER A 256 6.36 2.02 -11.05
N ASP A 257 6.68 0.75 -10.74
CA ASP A 257 6.84 -0.28 -11.78
C ASP A 257 5.52 -0.53 -12.54
N THR A 258 4.38 -0.40 -11.86
CA THR A 258 3.04 -0.50 -12.49
C THR A 258 2.77 0.68 -13.42
N MET A 259 3.05 1.91 -12.97
CA MET A 259 2.88 3.13 -13.77
C MET A 259 3.84 3.15 -14.96
N PHE A 260 5.09 2.69 -14.78
CA PHE A 260 6.06 2.53 -15.87
C PHE A 260 5.58 1.50 -16.90
N ASP A 261 5.06 0.36 -16.46
CA ASP A 261 4.53 -0.68 -17.35
C ASP A 261 3.37 -0.16 -18.21
N VAL A 262 2.42 0.57 -17.61
CA VAL A 262 1.33 1.23 -18.35
C VAL A 262 1.89 2.26 -19.33
N ALA A 263 2.84 3.09 -18.90
CA ALA A 263 3.42 4.11 -19.75
C ALA A 263 4.15 3.54 -20.98
N VAL A 264 4.87 2.44 -20.81
CA VAL A 264 5.57 1.72 -21.89
C VAL A 264 4.56 1.12 -22.87
N ARG A 265 3.58 0.35 -22.38
CA ARG A 265 2.65 -0.40 -23.24
C ARG A 265 1.59 0.49 -23.90
N GLU A 266 1.07 1.46 -23.17
CA GLU A 266 -0.16 2.18 -23.54
C GLU A 266 0.06 3.65 -23.89
N GLN A 267 1.23 4.22 -23.56
CA GLN A 267 1.51 5.64 -23.72
C GLN A 267 2.79 5.95 -24.50
N ASN A 268 3.39 4.91 -25.12
CA ASN A 268 4.54 5.05 -26.02
C ASN A 268 5.74 5.76 -25.34
N LEU A 269 5.95 5.51 -24.04
CA LEU A 269 7.05 6.10 -23.27
C LEU A 269 8.43 5.74 -23.84
N CYS A 270 8.60 4.48 -24.27
CA CYS A 270 9.85 3.99 -24.85
C CYS A 270 9.56 3.14 -26.10
N PRO A 271 9.48 3.73 -27.30
CA PRO A 271 9.19 3.00 -28.54
C PRO A 271 10.23 1.93 -28.90
N GLU A 272 11.48 2.13 -28.46
CA GLU A 272 12.56 1.16 -28.63
C GLU A 272 12.36 -0.09 -27.77
N LEU A 273 11.61 0.03 -26.67
CA LEU A 273 11.25 -1.07 -25.76
C LEU A 273 9.94 -1.73 -26.18
N TYR A 274 8.93 -0.95 -26.55
CA TYR A 274 7.60 -1.43 -26.92
C TYR A 274 7.01 -0.61 -28.07
N SER A 275 6.60 -1.27 -29.15
CA SER A 275 5.97 -0.61 -30.29
C SER A 275 5.05 -1.58 -31.03
N ASN A 276 4.01 -1.05 -31.69
CA ASN A 276 3.06 -1.84 -32.48
C ASN A 276 2.40 -3.00 -31.71
N GLY A 277 2.19 -2.85 -30.39
CA GLY A 277 1.57 -3.88 -29.55
C GLY A 277 2.53 -4.97 -29.05
N GLU A 278 3.83 -4.84 -29.30
CA GLU A 278 4.81 -5.87 -28.94
C GLU A 278 6.08 -5.28 -28.31
N TYR A 279 6.67 -6.00 -27.36
CA TYR A 279 8.00 -5.70 -26.85
C TYR A 279 9.05 -5.98 -27.94
N GLN A 280 10.07 -5.13 -28.02
CA GLN A 280 11.07 -5.17 -29.08
C GLN A 280 12.25 -6.04 -28.66
N PRO A 281 12.49 -7.23 -29.25
CA PRO A 281 13.57 -8.12 -28.84
C PRO A 281 14.98 -7.54 -29.02
N SER A 282 15.11 -6.47 -29.80
CA SER A 282 16.37 -5.73 -29.97
C SER A 282 16.72 -4.83 -28.78
N TYR A 283 15.76 -4.48 -27.92
CA TYR A 283 16.00 -3.59 -26.78
C TYR A 283 17.02 -4.21 -25.82
N GLN A 284 18.12 -3.52 -25.55
CA GLN A 284 19.15 -4.01 -24.64
C GLN A 284 18.86 -3.52 -23.21
N ALA A 285 18.60 -4.44 -22.28
CA ALA A 285 18.41 -4.11 -20.87
C ALA A 285 19.72 -3.65 -20.20
N ASN A 286 19.61 -3.03 -19.02
CA ASN A 286 20.73 -2.71 -18.15
C ASN A 286 20.63 -3.48 -16.82
N TYR A 287 21.68 -4.21 -16.43
CA TYR A 287 21.67 -5.00 -15.20
C TYR A 287 21.37 -4.16 -13.95
N TYR A 288 21.99 -2.98 -13.80
CA TYR A 288 21.87 -2.17 -12.58
C TYR A 288 20.53 -1.44 -12.49
N GLN A 289 19.92 -1.07 -13.62
CA GLN A 289 18.62 -0.38 -13.63
C GLN A 289 17.44 -1.34 -13.65
N ASP A 290 17.53 -2.42 -14.43
CA ASP A 290 16.35 -3.23 -14.75
C ASP A 290 16.28 -4.53 -13.94
N ILE A 291 17.44 -5.09 -13.55
CA ILE A 291 17.54 -6.46 -13.00
C ILE A 291 17.91 -6.44 -11.51
N GLU A 292 18.94 -5.70 -11.15
CA GLU A 292 19.43 -5.59 -9.76
C GLU A 292 18.33 -5.15 -8.79
N PRO A 293 17.44 -4.18 -9.11
CA PRO A 293 16.37 -3.82 -8.19
C PRO A 293 15.42 -4.98 -7.87
N ILE A 294 15.08 -5.83 -8.85
CA ILE A 294 14.24 -7.01 -8.62
C ILE A 294 14.92 -7.96 -7.64
N ILE A 295 16.21 -8.24 -7.85
CA ILE A 295 17.03 -9.12 -6.99
C ILE A 295 17.13 -8.54 -5.57
N GLN A 296 17.42 -7.24 -5.43
CA GLN A 296 17.53 -6.57 -4.15
C GLN A 296 16.19 -6.58 -3.39
N ARG A 297 15.07 -6.31 -4.06
CA ARG A 297 13.72 -6.37 -3.46
C ARG A 297 13.40 -7.77 -2.94
N ILE A 298 13.65 -8.82 -3.74
CA ILE A 298 13.50 -10.22 -3.30
C ILE A 298 14.35 -10.49 -2.05
N SER A 299 15.58 -9.99 -2.01
CA SER A 299 16.51 -10.25 -0.90
C SER A 299 16.04 -9.69 0.44
N ARG A 300 15.18 -8.65 0.44
CA ARG A 300 14.74 -7.97 1.67
C ARG A 300 13.45 -8.54 2.25
N TYR A 301 12.68 -9.32 1.49
CA TYR A 301 11.44 -9.94 1.99
C TYR A 301 11.67 -10.83 3.22
N GLN A 302 12.87 -11.41 3.38
CA GLN A 302 13.23 -12.27 4.51
C GLN A 302 13.09 -11.62 5.89
N TRP A 303 13.12 -10.29 5.96
CA TRP A 303 13.03 -9.54 7.22
C TRP A 303 11.59 -9.37 7.72
N VAL A 304 10.62 -9.71 6.87
CA VAL A 304 9.18 -9.52 7.11
C VAL A 304 8.35 -10.76 6.74
N SER A 305 8.98 -11.81 6.19
CA SER A 305 8.36 -13.06 5.75
C SER A 305 9.38 -14.21 5.63
N ASN A 306 8.90 -15.45 5.75
CA ASN A 306 9.65 -16.68 5.53
C ASN A 306 9.52 -17.16 4.08
N VAL A 307 10.37 -16.62 3.22
CA VAL A 307 10.37 -16.89 1.76
C VAL A 307 11.68 -17.52 1.30
N GLN A 308 12.20 -18.47 2.08
CA GLN A 308 13.51 -19.09 1.85
C GLN A 308 13.64 -19.76 0.47
N SER A 309 12.53 -20.19 -0.15
CA SER A 309 12.54 -20.71 -1.53
C SER A 309 13.05 -19.68 -2.56
N MET A 310 12.99 -18.39 -2.24
CA MET A 310 13.50 -17.31 -3.07
C MET A 310 15.01 -17.07 -2.91
N SER A 311 15.70 -17.74 -1.97
CA SER A 311 17.10 -17.43 -1.64
C SER A 311 18.06 -17.68 -2.80
N ALA A 312 17.83 -18.72 -3.61
CA ALA A 312 18.66 -19.04 -4.76
C ALA A 312 18.74 -17.88 -5.77
N PHE A 313 17.67 -17.07 -5.85
CA PHE A 313 17.54 -15.94 -6.77
C PHE A 313 18.29 -14.68 -6.29
N VAL A 314 18.88 -14.70 -5.09
CA VAL A 314 19.65 -13.58 -4.52
C VAL A 314 21.05 -13.99 -4.05
N SER A 315 21.41 -15.27 -4.20
CA SER A 315 22.63 -15.85 -3.63
C SER A 315 23.86 -15.75 -4.53
N ASN A 316 23.74 -15.16 -5.73
CA ASN A 316 24.83 -15.06 -6.72
C ASN A 316 25.50 -16.44 -6.98
N ILE A 317 24.67 -17.49 -7.12
CA ILE A 317 25.09 -18.89 -7.39
C ILE A 317 25.85 -19.06 -8.72
N PHE A 318 25.74 -18.07 -9.60
CA PHE A 318 26.58 -17.79 -10.75
C PHE A 318 26.68 -16.25 -10.87
N ASP A 319 27.56 -15.71 -11.71
CA ASP A 319 27.66 -14.25 -11.88
C ASP A 319 26.44 -13.71 -12.63
N PHE A 320 25.55 -13.02 -11.92
CA PHE A 320 24.34 -12.45 -12.52
C PHE A 320 24.65 -11.30 -13.50
N LYS A 321 25.85 -10.73 -13.47
CA LYS A 321 26.28 -9.63 -14.37
C LYS A 321 27.00 -10.13 -15.63
N ASP A 322 27.40 -11.40 -15.67
CA ASP A 322 28.07 -11.96 -16.83
C ASP A 322 27.06 -12.21 -17.94
N ASN A 323 27.15 -11.40 -19.02
CA ASN A 323 26.29 -11.47 -20.20
C ASN A 323 26.83 -12.41 -21.30
N SER A 324 27.94 -13.13 -21.05
CA SER A 324 28.54 -14.04 -22.01
C SER A 324 27.60 -15.21 -22.40
N GLU A 325 27.88 -15.81 -23.55
CA GLU A 325 27.21 -17.05 -23.98
C GLU A 325 27.52 -18.23 -23.03
N ASP A 326 28.71 -18.27 -22.42
CA ASP A 326 29.09 -19.32 -21.47
C ASP A 326 28.17 -19.34 -20.23
N ASN A 327 27.69 -18.17 -19.79
CA ASN A 327 26.79 -18.05 -18.64
C ASN A 327 25.29 -18.03 -19.02
N LYS A 328 24.95 -18.07 -20.32
CA LYS A 328 23.57 -17.96 -20.80
C LYS A 328 22.64 -19.04 -20.27
N ALA A 329 23.11 -20.29 -20.22
CA ALA A 329 22.32 -21.40 -19.71
C ALA A 329 21.89 -21.19 -18.24
N ASN A 330 22.76 -20.59 -17.42
CA ASN A 330 22.43 -20.27 -16.03
C ASN A 330 21.35 -19.19 -15.93
N ARG A 331 21.48 -18.10 -16.72
CA ARG A 331 20.48 -17.02 -16.74
C ARG A 331 19.13 -17.50 -17.27
N GLN A 332 19.12 -18.33 -18.32
CA GLN A 332 17.90 -18.96 -18.83
C GLN A 332 17.27 -19.90 -17.81
N ALA A 333 18.07 -20.69 -17.09
CA ALA A 333 17.57 -21.54 -16.01
C ALA A 333 16.97 -20.73 -14.85
N TYR A 334 17.59 -19.61 -14.47
CA TYR A 334 17.03 -18.67 -13.49
C TYR A 334 15.69 -18.11 -13.97
N PHE A 335 15.65 -17.58 -15.20
CA PHE A 335 14.46 -16.92 -15.75
C PHE A 335 13.28 -17.87 -15.91
N LYS A 336 13.54 -19.14 -16.26
CA LYS A 336 12.51 -20.17 -16.40
C LYS A 336 11.62 -20.32 -15.16
N TYR A 337 12.15 -20.01 -13.96
CA TYR A 337 11.36 -20.08 -12.73
C TYR A 337 10.44 -18.88 -12.51
N PHE A 338 10.48 -17.83 -13.33
CA PHE A 338 9.56 -16.70 -13.21
C PHE A 338 8.28 -16.99 -13.99
N ARG A 339 7.13 -16.76 -13.35
CA ARG A 339 5.83 -16.90 -14.02
C ARG A 339 5.71 -15.85 -15.12
N GLN A 340 5.31 -16.31 -16.30
CA GLN A 340 4.94 -15.42 -17.40
C GLN A 340 3.67 -14.64 -17.02
N PRO A 341 3.72 -13.29 -17.02
CA PRO A 341 2.53 -12.48 -16.79
C PRO A 341 1.44 -12.81 -17.81
N VAL A 342 0.20 -12.93 -17.34
CA VAL A 342 -0.97 -13.05 -18.22
C VAL A 342 -1.39 -11.66 -18.70
N ASP A 343 -1.78 -11.57 -19.96
CA ASP A 343 -2.38 -10.36 -20.51
C ASP A 343 -3.89 -10.35 -20.18
N PRO A 344 -4.38 -9.39 -19.36
CA PRO A 344 -5.80 -9.31 -19.00
C PRO A 344 -6.75 -9.27 -20.20
N ALA A 345 -6.33 -8.70 -21.33
CA ALA A 345 -7.17 -8.58 -22.52
C ALA A 345 -7.39 -9.92 -23.22
N THR A 346 -6.49 -10.89 -23.04
CA THR A 346 -6.51 -12.19 -23.74
C THR A 346 -6.58 -13.40 -22.82
N VAL A 347 -6.40 -13.23 -21.50
CA VAL A 347 -6.34 -14.33 -20.51
C VAL A 347 -7.56 -15.25 -20.53
N GLN A 348 -8.76 -14.72 -20.79
CA GLN A 348 -9.98 -15.53 -20.88
C GLN A 348 -9.97 -16.50 -22.08
N GLN A 349 -9.10 -16.26 -23.08
CA GLN A 349 -8.92 -17.11 -24.26
C GLN A 349 -7.86 -18.20 -24.00
N THR A 350 -7.01 -18.03 -22.99
CA THR A 350 -6.01 -19.01 -22.59
C THR A 350 -6.65 -20.04 -21.65
N PRO A 351 -6.56 -21.35 -21.91
CA PRO A 351 -7.05 -22.36 -20.97
C PRO A 351 -6.42 -22.19 -19.58
N PRO A 352 -7.18 -22.29 -18.46
CA PRO A 352 -6.64 -22.06 -17.12
C PRO A 352 -5.40 -22.88 -16.75
N ASN A 353 -5.27 -24.10 -17.30
CA ASN A 353 -4.10 -24.95 -17.07
C ASN A 353 -2.81 -24.42 -17.73
N ASP A 354 -2.96 -23.63 -18.80
CA ASP A 354 -1.85 -23.05 -19.57
C ASP A 354 -1.44 -21.66 -19.03
N GLN A 355 -2.23 -21.10 -18.10
CA GLN A 355 -1.94 -19.82 -17.47
C GLN A 355 -0.93 -20.01 -16.33
N THR A 356 0.26 -19.42 -16.45
CA THR A 356 1.35 -19.69 -15.50
C THR A 356 1.09 -19.11 -14.10
N ASN A 357 0.27 -18.06 -13.96
CA ASN A 357 -0.14 -17.50 -12.66
C ASN A 357 -0.99 -18.47 -11.82
N GLN A 358 -1.45 -19.59 -12.39
CA GLN A 358 -2.18 -20.65 -11.66
C GLN A 358 -1.24 -21.74 -11.17
N GLN A 359 0.02 -21.73 -11.61
CA GLN A 359 1.01 -22.77 -11.34
C GLN A 359 1.87 -22.39 -10.14
N LEU A 360 1.93 -23.28 -9.14
CA LEU A 360 2.80 -23.08 -7.98
C LEU A 360 4.26 -23.43 -8.29
N PHE A 361 4.49 -24.59 -8.92
CA PHE A 361 5.82 -25.19 -9.05
C PHE A 361 6.28 -25.24 -10.51
N GLU A 362 7.58 -25.09 -10.70
CA GLU A 362 8.27 -25.73 -11.83
C GLU A 362 8.53 -27.20 -11.43
N TYR A 363 8.03 -28.13 -12.24
CA TYR A 363 8.15 -29.56 -11.97
C TYR A 363 9.42 -30.13 -12.62
N GLY A 364 10.37 -30.59 -11.78
CA GLY A 364 11.59 -31.27 -12.21
C GLY A 364 11.50 -32.79 -12.12
N ILE A 365 12.52 -33.49 -12.61
CA ILE A 365 12.60 -34.97 -12.57
C ILE A 365 12.74 -35.48 -11.13
N GLU A 366 13.52 -34.78 -10.30
CA GLU A 366 13.87 -35.19 -8.93
C GLU A 366 13.26 -34.30 -7.82
N GLY A 367 12.57 -33.22 -8.20
CA GLY A 367 12.00 -32.28 -7.24
C GLY A 367 11.38 -31.04 -7.89
N ASN A 368 10.66 -30.26 -7.09
CA ASN A 368 9.91 -29.08 -7.52
C ASN A 368 10.41 -27.83 -6.79
N LEU A 369 10.41 -26.67 -7.45
CA LEU A 369 10.69 -25.38 -6.83
C LEU A 369 9.51 -24.42 -7.06
N PRO A 370 9.02 -23.70 -6.03
CA PRO A 370 7.98 -22.71 -6.25
C PRO A 370 8.44 -21.65 -7.26
N LEU A 371 7.58 -21.33 -8.23
CA LEU A 371 7.83 -20.30 -9.22
C LEU A 371 7.84 -18.90 -8.57
N MET A 372 8.50 -17.98 -9.26
CA MET A 372 8.85 -16.65 -8.80
C MET A 372 7.95 -15.55 -9.40
N PRO A 373 7.72 -14.46 -8.64
CA PRO A 373 7.96 -14.35 -7.20
C PRO A 373 7.01 -15.26 -6.39
N MET A 374 7.48 -15.86 -5.30
CA MET A 374 6.62 -16.73 -4.48
C MET A 374 5.74 -15.90 -3.54
N ASN A 375 4.59 -15.48 -4.04
CA ASN A 375 3.59 -14.67 -3.32
C ASN A 375 2.18 -14.94 -3.89
N SER A 376 1.13 -14.54 -3.18
CA SER A 376 -0.24 -14.54 -3.72
C SER A 376 -0.35 -13.65 -4.96
N GLY A 377 -1.19 -14.04 -5.91
CA GLY A 377 -1.67 -13.21 -7.02
C GLY A 377 -2.87 -12.34 -6.63
N SER A 378 -3.49 -11.67 -7.60
CA SER A 378 -4.56 -10.69 -7.38
C SER A 378 -5.96 -11.30 -7.21
N ASN A 379 -6.11 -12.62 -7.34
CA ASN A 379 -7.26 -13.38 -6.84
C ASN A 379 -6.90 -14.85 -6.51
N SER A 380 -6.43 -15.05 -5.28
CA SER A 380 -6.25 -16.35 -4.63
C SER A 380 -7.39 -16.68 -3.64
N VAL A 381 -8.55 -16.04 -3.82
CA VAL A 381 -9.63 -16.02 -2.83
C VAL A 381 -10.91 -16.65 -3.36
N SER A 382 -11.43 -16.19 -4.50
CA SER A 382 -12.72 -16.62 -5.07
C SER A 382 -12.52 -17.55 -6.28
N ASN A 383 -13.52 -18.37 -6.58
CA ASN A 383 -13.43 -19.37 -7.65
C ASN A 383 -13.76 -18.78 -9.03
N ALA A 384 -13.41 -19.52 -10.08
CA ALA A 384 -13.64 -19.12 -11.47
C ALA A 384 -15.12 -19.00 -11.87
N GLU A 385 -16.02 -19.67 -11.13
CA GLU A 385 -17.47 -19.56 -11.32
C GLU A 385 -17.96 -18.11 -11.05
N ASP A 386 -17.37 -17.47 -10.04
CA ASP A 386 -17.79 -16.15 -9.57
C ASP A 386 -16.85 -15.02 -10.04
N ASN A 387 -15.61 -15.32 -10.42
CA ASN A 387 -14.59 -14.31 -10.63
C ASN A 387 -13.47 -14.77 -11.56
N ILE A 388 -12.62 -13.84 -11.98
CA ILE A 388 -11.36 -14.16 -12.67
C ILE A 388 -10.34 -14.60 -11.62
N VAL A 389 -9.68 -15.74 -11.84
CA VAL A 389 -8.72 -16.31 -10.90
C VAL A 389 -7.30 -15.87 -11.27
N ASP A 390 -6.53 -15.47 -10.26
CA ASP A 390 -5.12 -15.08 -10.38
C ASP A 390 -4.39 -15.47 -9.08
N LYS A 391 -3.88 -16.71 -9.03
CA LYS A 391 -3.52 -17.36 -7.77
C LYS A 391 -2.18 -16.94 -7.22
N PHE A 392 -1.18 -16.82 -8.08
CA PHE A 392 0.21 -16.59 -7.70
C PHE A 392 0.81 -15.44 -8.49
N LEU A 393 1.65 -14.67 -7.80
CA LEU A 393 2.22 -13.43 -8.32
C LEU A 393 3.08 -13.67 -9.58
N THR A 394 2.96 -12.74 -10.52
CA THR A 394 3.90 -12.52 -11.62
C THR A 394 4.57 -11.15 -11.45
N LEU A 395 5.68 -10.92 -12.14
CA LEU A 395 6.19 -9.56 -12.34
C LEU A 395 5.22 -8.76 -13.23
N THR A 396 5.43 -7.44 -13.39
CA THR A 396 4.77 -6.70 -14.48
C THR A 396 5.25 -7.20 -15.85
N GLN A 397 4.51 -6.93 -16.93
CA GLN A 397 4.91 -7.36 -18.27
C GLN A 397 6.28 -6.77 -18.66
N THR A 398 6.51 -5.52 -18.31
CA THR A 398 7.78 -4.82 -18.60
C THR A 398 8.94 -5.38 -17.79
N GLN A 399 8.76 -5.61 -16.48
CA GLN A 399 9.79 -6.26 -15.66
C GLN A 399 10.14 -7.66 -16.17
N TYR A 400 9.13 -8.45 -16.54
CA TYR A 400 9.34 -9.79 -17.09
C TYR A 400 10.06 -9.77 -18.43
N PHE A 401 9.70 -8.85 -19.34
CA PHE A 401 10.39 -8.67 -20.61
C PHE A 401 11.87 -8.31 -20.39
N LEU A 402 12.17 -7.32 -19.54
CA LEU A 402 13.56 -6.92 -19.25
C LEU A 402 14.36 -8.08 -18.64
N LEU A 403 13.75 -8.87 -17.75
CA LEU A 403 14.37 -10.08 -17.21
C LEU A 403 14.62 -11.15 -18.28
N SER A 404 13.76 -11.24 -19.31
CA SER A 404 13.98 -12.13 -20.46
C SER A 404 15.15 -11.68 -21.34
N GLN A 405 15.35 -10.36 -21.50
CA GLN A 405 16.51 -9.80 -22.21
C GLN A 405 17.81 -10.10 -21.46
N TRP A 406 17.80 -9.97 -20.13
CA TRP A 406 18.89 -10.43 -19.28
C TRP A 406 19.18 -11.93 -19.46
N ALA A 407 18.12 -12.75 -19.46
CA ALA A 407 18.23 -14.20 -19.64
C ALA A 407 18.89 -14.59 -20.97
N THR A 408 18.58 -13.88 -22.05
CA THR A 408 19.13 -14.14 -23.39
C THR A 408 20.57 -13.64 -23.56
N GLY A 409 21.05 -12.78 -22.65
CA GLY A 409 22.35 -12.10 -22.77
C GLY A 409 22.28 -10.74 -23.46
N ASN A 410 21.09 -10.28 -23.86
CA ASN A 410 20.91 -8.94 -24.43
C ASN A 410 20.80 -7.87 -23.35
N PHE A 411 21.87 -7.70 -22.57
CA PHE A 411 21.96 -6.65 -21.56
C PHE A 411 23.38 -6.11 -21.42
N SER A 412 23.47 -4.87 -20.93
CA SER A 412 24.72 -4.25 -20.52
C SER A 412 24.90 -4.34 -18.99
N SER A 413 26.15 -4.47 -18.55
CA SER A 413 26.53 -4.41 -17.13
C SER A 413 27.32 -3.13 -16.83
N VAL A 414 26.99 -2.05 -17.54
CA VAL A 414 27.57 -0.72 -17.32
C VAL A 414 26.73 -0.04 -16.26
N LYS A 415 27.35 0.28 -15.12
CA LYS A 415 26.67 1.03 -14.07
C LYS A 415 26.33 2.43 -14.60
N PRO A 416 25.06 2.88 -14.52
CA PRO A 416 24.72 4.24 -14.91
C PRO A 416 25.54 5.26 -14.13
N SER A 417 25.93 6.35 -14.79
CA SER A 417 26.51 7.49 -14.11
C SER A 417 25.50 8.09 -13.12
N THR A 418 25.99 8.71 -12.05
CA THR A 418 25.14 9.50 -11.16
C THR A 418 24.30 10.49 -11.99
N PRO A 419 22.97 10.53 -11.82
CA PRO A 419 22.13 11.43 -12.60
C PRO A 419 22.55 12.88 -12.41
N GLN A 420 22.70 13.61 -13.52
CA GLN A 420 22.89 15.06 -13.53
C GLN A 420 21.58 15.83 -13.78
N SER A 421 20.50 15.10 -14.10
CA SER A 421 19.17 15.60 -14.41
C SER A 421 18.15 15.15 -13.37
N ALA A 422 17.03 15.86 -13.27
CA ALA A 422 15.88 15.46 -12.44
C ALA A 422 15.11 14.26 -13.02
N VAL A 423 15.33 13.91 -14.29
CA VAL A 423 14.69 12.80 -14.98
C VAL A 423 15.64 11.64 -15.25
N ASP A 424 15.08 10.45 -15.38
CA ASP A 424 15.78 9.28 -15.91
C ASP A 424 15.90 9.31 -17.44
N GLU A 425 16.44 8.24 -18.02
CA GLU A 425 16.63 8.13 -19.47
C GLU A 425 15.32 8.02 -20.27
N PHE A 426 14.20 7.74 -19.60
CA PHE A 426 12.87 7.69 -20.19
C PHE A 426 12.13 9.03 -20.06
N GLY A 427 12.74 10.03 -19.42
CA GLY A 427 12.11 11.33 -19.15
C GLY A 427 11.16 11.30 -17.95
N VAL A 428 11.20 10.26 -17.12
CA VAL A 428 10.42 10.18 -15.87
C VAL A 428 11.21 10.81 -14.74
N PHE A 429 10.59 11.70 -13.97
CA PHE A 429 11.26 12.35 -12.85
C PHE A 429 11.55 11.37 -11.71
N TYR A 430 12.76 11.42 -11.14
CA TYR A 430 13.11 10.57 -9.99
C TYR A 430 12.21 10.82 -8.77
N ALA A 431 11.74 12.06 -8.59
CA ALA A 431 10.80 12.41 -7.54
C ALA A 431 9.44 11.69 -7.69
N ASP A 432 9.00 11.47 -8.94
CA ASP A 432 7.76 10.74 -9.21
C ASP A 432 7.93 9.29 -8.79
N GLN A 433 9.01 8.64 -9.20
CA GLN A 433 9.34 7.26 -8.81
C GLN A 433 9.55 7.12 -7.30
N GLY A 434 10.23 8.09 -6.68
CA GLY A 434 10.52 8.12 -5.24
C GLY A 434 9.29 8.30 -4.36
N SER A 435 8.17 8.73 -4.91
CA SER A 435 6.88 8.80 -4.20
C SER A 435 6.12 7.48 -4.30
N VAL A 436 5.54 7.19 -5.46
CA VAL A 436 4.70 6.00 -5.69
C VAL A 436 5.49 4.68 -5.62
N GLY A 437 6.81 4.69 -5.82
CA GLY A 437 7.62 3.48 -5.69
C GLY A 437 7.72 2.95 -4.24
N ASN A 438 7.21 3.70 -3.26
CA ASN A 438 7.02 3.24 -1.87
C ASN A 438 5.59 2.73 -1.59
N CYS A 439 4.77 2.55 -2.62
CA CYS A 439 3.44 1.92 -2.55
C CYS A 439 3.46 0.52 -3.18
N VAL A 440 2.49 -0.30 -2.81
CA VAL A 440 2.28 -1.62 -3.43
C VAL A 440 1.87 -1.47 -4.90
N GLY A 441 2.55 -2.20 -5.79
CA GLY A 441 2.15 -2.36 -7.19
C GLY A 441 1.41 -3.67 -7.45
N LEU A 442 1.97 -4.80 -7.00
CA LEU A 442 1.33 -6.11 -7.10
C LEU A 442 1.55 -6.96 -5.81
N PRO A 443 0.65 -7.91 -5.50
CA PRO A 443 -0.68 -8.10 -6.11
C PRO A 443 -1.66 -6.98 -5.72
N MET A 444 -2.84 -6.93 -6.36
CA MET A 444 -3.89 -5.95 -6.04
C MET A 444 -5.22 -6.65 -5.71
N CYS A 445 -5.36 -7.11 -4.45
CA CYS A 445 -6.53 -7.82 -3.93
C CYS A 445 -7.02 -7.29 -2.56
N PRO A 446 -7.29 -5.98 -2.39
CA PRO A 446 -7.19 -4.89 -3.34
C PRO A 446 -5.78 -4.29 -3.45
N GLY A 447 -4.91 -4.52 -2.48
CA GLY A 447 -3.66 -3.77 -2.32
C GLY A 447 -3.63 -3.11 -0.95
N ILE A 448 -2.88 -2.01 -0.81
CA ILE A 448 -2.78 -1.25 0.45
C ILE A 448 -3.18 0.21 0.24
N GLU A 449 -2.42 0.95 -0.57
CA GLU A 449 -2.73 2.37 -0.83
C GLU A 449 -3.79 2.56 -1.92
N VAL A 450 -3.68 1.79 -3.00
CA VAL A 450 -4.53 1.82 -4.19
C VAL A 450 -4.72 0.41 -4.75
N THR A 451 -5.50 0.27 -5.81
CA THR A 451 -5.76 -1.02 -6.47
C THR A 451 -5.62 -0.96 -7.99
N TRP A 452 -6.06 -2.02 -8.67
CA TRP A 452 -5.89 -2.32 -10.09
C TRP A 452 -6.42 -1.24 -11.05
N SER A 453 -7.16 -0.22 -10.60
CA SER A 453 -7.53 0.91 -11.46
C SER A 453 -6.29 1.66 -11.99
N LEU A 454 -5.18 1.65 -11.26
CA LEU A 454 -3.90 2.23 -11.66
C LEU A 454 -3.16 1.37 -12.71
N GLN A 455 -3.68 0.21 -13.08
CA GLN A 455 -3.20 -0.54 -14.24
C GLN A 455 -3.93 -0.12 -15.53
N ASN A 456 -5.02 0.64 -15.44
CA ASN A 456 -5.86 1.00 -16.57
C ASN A 456 -5.36 2.32 -17.22
N PRO A 457 -4.99 2.32 -18.52
CA PRO A 457 -4.50 3.53 -19.18
C PRO A 457 -5.51 4.69 -19.21
N ALA A 458 -6.81 4.43 -19.08
CA ALA A 458 -7.85 5.45 -19.09
C ALA A 458 -7.74 6.46 -17.93
N VAL A 459 -7.07 6.08 -16.83
CA VAL A 459 -6.87 6.95 -15.65
C VAL A 459 -5.70 7.92 -15.82
N TYR A 460 -4.90 7.78 -16.88
CA TYR A 460 -3.71 8.58 -17.14
C TYR A 460 -3.90 9.56 -18.32
N ALA A 461 -3.33 10.76 -18.19
CA ALA A 461 -3.26 11.75 -19.27
C ALA A 461 -1.94 11.64 -20.04
N ALA A 462 -0.88 11.23 -19.35
CA ALA A 462 0.48 11.02 -19.86
C ALA A 462 1.20 10.04 -18.91
N PRO A 463 2.43 9.57 -19.25
CA PRO A 463 3.25 8.79 -18.32
C PRO A 463 3.29 9.42 -16.93
N TYR A 464 2.89 8.64 -15.91
CA TYR A 464 2.81 9.05 -14.51
C TYR A 464 1.81 10.17 -14.16
N ILE A 465 1.15 10.82 -15.13
CA ILE A 465 0.20 11.92 -14.88
C ILE A 465 -1.23 11.39 -14.82
N ILE A 466 -1.87 11.49 -13.66
CA ILE A 466 -3.30 11.18 -13.49
C ILE A 466 -4.14 12.16 -14.30
N LYS A 467 -5.12 11.64 -15.04
CA LYS A 467 -6.01 12.44 -15.87
C LYS A 467 -7.05 13.12 -15.00
N ASP A 468 -6.93 14.42 -14.74
CA ASP A 468 -7.94 15.18 -14.01
C ASP A 468 -9.21 15.39 -14.83
N GLN A 469 -10.36 14.94 -14.31
CA GLN A 469 -11.67 15.11 -14.96
C GLN A 469 -12.05 16.58 -15.14
N SER A 470 -11.68 17.46 -14.20
CA SER A 470 -12.03 18.88 -14.25
C SER A 470 -11.13 19.70 -15.17
N MET A 471 -10.01 19.13 -15.62
CA MET A 471 -8.97 19.83 -16.40
C MET A 471 -8.49 21.12 -15.70
N GLY A 472 -8.27 21.06 -14.38
CA GLY A 472 -7.83 22.20 -13.58
C GLY A 472 -8.94 23.16 -13.13
N ASN A 473 -10.20 22.94 -13.53
CA ASN A 473 -11.31 23.83 -13.16
C ASN A 473 -11.95 23.51 -11.79
N GLY A 474 -11.55 22.40 -11.16
CA GLY A 474 -12.12 21.92 -9.91
C GLY A 474 -13.56 21.41 -10.03
N PHE A 475 -14.20 21.17 -8.89
CA PHE A 475 -15.49 20.46 -8.80
C PHE A 475 -16.54 21.30 -8.05
N PRO A 476 -16.97 22.47 -8.57
CA PRO A 476 -17.85 23.39 -7.84
C PRO A 476 -19.24 22.80 -7.51
N SER A 477 -19.72 21.87 -8.34
CA SER A 477 -20.97 21.14 -8.11
C SER A 477 -20.80 19.93 -7.18
N GLY A 478 -19.58 19.70 -6.68
CA GLY A 478 -19.09 18.52 -5.95
C GLY A 478 -18.96 17.25 -6.78
N LEU A 479 -18.78 16.13 -6.09
CA LEU A 479 -18.31 14.88 -6.67
C LEU A 479 -19.45 13.91 -7.05
N ASP A 480 -19.14 13.01 -7.98
CA ASP A 480 -20.04 11.95 -8.45
C ASP A 480 -19.73 10.64 -7.70
N ALA A 481 -20.75 10.09 -7.05
CA ALA A 481 -20.65 8.87 -6.24
C ALA A 481 -20.59 7.59 -7.07
N GLU A 482 -21.16 7.60 -8.27
CA GLU A 482 -21.42 6.37 -9.05
C GLU A 482 -20.49 6.22 -10.25
N ARG A 483 -19.81 7.30 -10.63
CA ARG A 483 -18.92 7.32 -11.78
C ARG A 483 -17.66 6.45 -11.62
N ASP A 484 -17.42 5.60 -12.60
CA ASP A 484 -16.17 4.85 -12.76
C ASP A 484 -15.20 5.59 -13.70
N GLU A 485 -14.03 5.97 -13.19
CA GLU A 485 -12.96 6.61 -13.97
C GLU A 485 -12.31 5.67 -15.00
N CYS A 486 -12.36 4.36 -14.77
CA CYS A 486 -11.86 3.34 -15.70
C CYS A 486 -12.72 3.23 -16.96
N GLU A 487 -13.98 3.68 -16.93
CA GLU A 487 -14.85 3.80 -18.12
C GLU A 487 -14.49 5.03 -18.98
N GLY A 488 -13.59 5.90 -18.49
CA GLY A 488 -13.05 7.05 -19.19
C GLY A 488 -13.50 8.41 -18.64
N GLY A 489 -12.85 9.48 -19.10
CA GLY A 489 -13.16 10.87 -18.74
C GLY A 489 -12.31 11.48 -17.61
N GLY A 490 -11.35 10.74 -17.04
CA GLY A 490 -10.44 11.23 -15.98
C GLY A 490 -10.91 10.90 -14.56
N CYS A 491 -10.13 11.26 -13.55
CA CYS A 491 -10.38 11.00 -12.15
C CYS A 491 -10.96 12.23 -11.45
N GLN A 492 -11.78 11.98 -10.45
CA GLN A 492 -12.21 12.93 -9.42
C GLN A 492 -11.51 12.61 -8.08
N PRO A 493 -11.43 13.56 -7.14
CA PRO A 493 -11.00 13.29 -5.78
C PRO A 493 -11.70 12.06 -5.18
N GLY A 494 -10.92 11.18 -4.55
CA GLY A 494 -11.36 9.93 -3.97
C GLY A 494 -11.42 8.74 -4.93
N ASP A 495 -11.22 8.92 -6.24
CA ASP A 495 -11.34 7.84 -7.22
C ASP A 495 -10.23 6.78 -7.09
N LEU A 496 -9.01 7.15 -6.66
CA LEU A 496 -7.90 6.19 -6.59
C LEU A 496 -7.99 5.27 -5.37
N THR A 497 -8.66 5.70 -4.30
CA THR A 497 -8.77 4.98 -3.02
C THR A 497 -10.15 4.36 -2.75
N LYS A 498 -11.19 4.68 -3.55
CA LYS A 498 -12.58 4.25 -3.28
C LYS A 498 -12.80 2.73 -3.28
N ARG A 499 -11.97 1.99 -4.00
CA ARG A 499 -12.07 0.52 -4.13
C ARG A 499 -11.49 -0.24 -2.93
N MET A 500 -10.66 0.40 -2.11
CA MET A 500 -10.04 -0.23 -0.93
C MET A 500 -11.09 -0.55 0.15
N ALA A 501 -10.77 -1.35 1.18
CA ALA A 501 -11.72 -1.66 2.25
C ALA A 501 -12.14 -0.42 3.04
N CYS A 502 -13.33 -0.50 3.62
CA CYS A 502 -13.97 0.57 4.38
C CYS A 502 -14.40 0.06 5.77
N PRO A 503 -13.52 0.09 6.79
CA PRO A 503 -12.30 0.89 6.85
C PRO A 503 -11.02 0.12 6.46
N TRP A 504 -9.94 0.84 6.15
CA TRP A 504 -8.65 0.28 5.69
C TRP A 504 -7.99 -0.70 6.67
N GLN A 505 -8.26 -0.59 7.97
CA GLN A 505 -7.73 -1.54 8.96
C GLN A 505 -8.23 -2.97 8.70
N ALA A 506 -9.33 -3.12 7.94
CA ALA A 506 -9.85 -4.42 7.50
C ALA A 506 -8.95 -5.07 6.45
N ASP A 507 -8.46 -4.29 5.48
CA ASP A 507 -7.41 -4.73 4.55
C ASP A 507 -6.22 -5.16 5.41
N PHE A 508 -5.65 -4.25 6.20
CA PHE A 508 -4.42 -4.49 6.96
C PHE A 508 -4.48 -5.72 7.89
N PHE A 509 -5.63 -5.99 8.52
CA PHE A 509 -5.82 -7.19 9.36
C PHE A 509 -5.77 -8.51 8.56
N ASN A 510 -6.21 -8.48 7.30
CA ASN A 510 -6.28 -9.64 6.41
C ASN A 510 -5.06 -9.74 5.48
N CYS A 511 -4.35 -8.64 5.24
CA CYS A 511 -3.09 -8.49 4.50
C CYS A 511 -1.93 -9.27 5.15
N THR A 512 -2.05 -10.58 5.24
CA THR A 512 -1.13 -11.44 6.00
C THR A 512 -0.63 -12.54 5.08
N ILE A 513 -1.37 -13.65 5.02
CA ILE A 513 -1.08 -14.81 4.18
C ILE A 513 -2.36 -15.37 3.56
N GLN A 514 -2.21 -16.26 2.59
CA GLN A 514 -3.26 -17.05 1.99
C GLN A 514 -2.77 -18.48 1.77
N ASN A 515 -3.58 -19.47 2.15
CA ASN A 515 -3.37 -20.86 1.78
C ASN A 515 -4.02 -21.04 0.41
N VAL A 516 -3.21 -21.15 -0.64
CA VAL A 516 -3.65 -21.12 -2.03
C VAL A 516 -3.67 -22.54 -2.59
N ASN A 517 -4.80 -22.97 -3.16
CA ASN A 517 -4.85 -24.23 -3.89
C ASN A 517 -3.94 -24.18 -5.13
N PHE A 518 -3.20 -25.24 -5.41
CA PHE A 518 -2.29 -25.30 -6.56
C PHE A 518 -2.52 -26.48 -7.51
N THR A 519 -3.61 -27.22 -7.33
CA THR A 519 -3.93 -28.40 -8.15
C THR A 519 -5.06 -28.17 -9.14
N GLU A 520 -5.98 -27.26 -8.82
CA GLU A 520 -7.18 -26.98 -9.61
C GLU A 520 -7.17 -25.51 -10.05
N PRO A 521 -6.76 -25.17 -11.29
CA PRO A 521 -6.55 -23.78 -11.70
C PRO A 521 -7.77 -22.86 -11.55
N THR A 522 -8.98 -23.41 -11.58
CA THR A 522 -10.24 -22.67 -11.47
C THR A 522 -10.79 -22.58 -10.05
N VAL A 523 -10.17 -23.25 -9.06
CA VAL A 523 -10.71 -23.40 -7.70
C VAL A 523 -9.73 -22.85 -6.66
N ASN A 524 -10.16 -21.85 -5.91
CA ASN A 524 -9.46 -21.36 -4.71
C ASN A 524 -10.03 -21.99 -3.44
N LYS A 525 -11.37 -22.16 -3.35
CA LYS A 525 -12.09 -22.62 -2.17
C LYS A 525 -13.14 -23.67 -2.49
N VAL A 526 -13.46 -24.49 -1.49
CA VAL A 526 -14.54 -25.49 -1.52
C VAL A 526 -15.48 -25.27 -0.34
N ASN A 527 -16.76 -25.57 -0.54
CA ASN A 527 -17.74 -25.58 0.54
C ASN A 527 -17.62 -26.89 1.36
N VAL A 528 -17.32 -26.78 2.65
CA VAL A 528 -17.33 -27.91 3.60
C VAL A 528 -18.55 -27.88 4.54
N GLY A 529 -19.41 -26.89 4.39
CA GLY A 529 -20.69 -26.75 5.08
C GLY A 529 -21.83 -27.45 4.32
N THR A 530 -23.05 -27.01 4.60
CA THR A 530 -24.24 -27.44 3.84
C THR A 530 -24.55 -26.40 2.76
N GLU A 531 -25.50 -26.68 1.87
CA GLU A 531 -25.96 -25.67 0.90
C GLU A 531 -26.62 -24.47 1.59
N ASP A 532 -27.37 -24.70 2.68
CA ASP A 532 -28.06 -23.65 3.44
C ASP A 532 -27.16 -22.89 4.43
N ASP A 533 -25.99 -23.44 4.76
CA ASP A 533 -24.95 -22.82 5.62
C ASP A 533 -23.57 -23.13 5.01
N PRO A 534 -23.21 -22.45 3.91
CA PRO A 534 -21.96 -22.69 3.22
C PRO A 534 -20.79 -22.24 4.08
N GLN A 535 -19.78 -23.09 4.19
CA GLN A 535 -18.52 -22.81 4.88
C GLN A 535 -17.39 -22.99 3.87
N MET A 536 -17.04 -21.89 3.22
CA MET A 536 -15.93 -21.88 2.27
C MET A 536 -14.60 -22.00 3.01
N VAL A 537 -13.74 -22.88 2.52
CA VAL A 537 -12.36 -23.03 2.99
C VAL A 537 -11.44 -23.24 1.79
N PRO A 538 -10.15 -22.87 1.88
CA PRO A 538 -9.18 -23.16 0.83
C PRO A 538 -9.20 -24.63 0.39
N ALA A 539 -9.24 -24.86 -0.92
CA ALA A 539 -9.30 -26.21 -1.49
C ALA A 539 -7.94 -26.92 -1.33
N ALA A 540 -7.91 -28.03 -0.59
CA ALA A 540 -6.68 -28.80 -0.41
C ALA A 540 -6.28 -29.56 -1.69
N PRO A 541 -4.98 -29.79 -1.95
CA PRO A 541 -3.84 -29.29 -1.17
C PRO A 541 -3.59 -27.79 -1.41
N THR A 542 -3.06 -27.11 -0.39
CA THR A 542 -2.77 -25.67 -0.43
C THR A 542 -1.30 -25.39 -0.14
N TYR A 543 -0.81 -24.26 -0.63
CA TYR A 543 0.50 -23.70 -0.29
C TYR A 543 0.36 -22.40 0.51
N TYR A 544 1.25 -22.18 1.47
CA TYR A 544 1.27 -20.99 2.30
C TYR A 544 1.94 -19.83 1.54
N SER A 545 1.14 -18.85 1.11
CA SER A 545 1.58 -17.72 0.30
C SER A 545 1.39 -16.41 1.05
N TYR A 546 2.32 -15.47 0.94
CA TYR A 546 2.17 -14.14 1.52
C TYR A 546 1.28 -13.22 0.68
N TRP A 547 0.76 -12.15 1.29
CA TRP A 547 0.08 -11.05 0.59
C TRP A 547 1.04 -9.90 0.25
N TRP A 548 1.41 -9.07 1.23
CA TRP A 548 2.27 -7.90 1.02
C TRP A 548 3.31 -7.76 2.16
N PRO A 549 4.33 -8.63 2.22
CA PRO A 549 5.29 -8.61 3.34
C PRO A 549 5.90 -7.24 3.66
N PRO A 550 6.32 -6.41 2.68
CA PRO A 550 6.89 -5.09 2.99
C PRO A 550 5.88 -4.12 3.61
N GLN A 551 4.66 -4.09 3.09
CA GLN A 551 3.64 -3.13 3.53
C GLN A 551 2.87 -3.59 4.78
N SER A 552 2.76 -4.91 4.98
CA SER A 552 2.08 -5.56 6.09
C SER A 552 2.92 -6.75 6.57
N PRO A 553 3.95 -6.49 7.41
CA PRO A 553 4.87 -7.51 7.88
C PRO A 553 4.17 -8.67 8.59
N TRP A 554 4.76 -9.87 8.52
CA TRP A 554 4.19 -11.05 9.17
C TRP A 554 5.16 -11.77 10.10
N ASP A 555 6.36 -12.08 9.62
CA ASP A 555 7.41 -12.76 10.39
C ASP A 555 8.59 -11.79 10.59
N VAL A 556 8.79 -11.31 11.82
CA VAL A 556 9.73 -10.21 12.11
C VAL A 556 10.63 -10.53 13.30
N LEU A 557 11.80 -9.88 13.38
CA LEU A 557 12.71 -10.02 14.51
C LEU A 557 12.41 -9.01 15.63
N THR A 558 12.49 -9.45 16.88
CA THR A 558 12.42 -8.58 18.07
C THR A 558 13.71 -7.80 18.28
N ASN A 559 13.62 -6.56 18.81
CA ASN A 559 14.78 -5.68 19.03
C ASN A 559 15.13 -5.42 20.52
N GLN A 560 14.49 -6.09 21.48
CA GLN A 560 14.61 -5.70 22.89
C GLN A 560 15.88 -6.27 23.56
N PHE A 561 16.97 -5.49 23.53
CA PHE A 561 18.24 -5.85 24.17
C PHE A 561 18.27 -5.61 25.68
N ASP A 562 17.49 -4.64 26.17
CA ASP A 562 17.42 -4.27 27.59
C ASP A 562 16.32 -5.08 28.32
N ASP A 563 15.51 -4.43 29.16
CA ASP A 563 14.46 -5.08 29.93
C ASP A 563 13.44 -5.80 29.04
N GLN A 564 13.55 -7.13 28.99
CA GLN A 564 12.67 -8.05 28.25
C GLN A 564 11.39 -8.38 29.03
N SER A 565 11.23 -7.90 30.28
CA SER A 565 10.03 -8.19 31.09
C SER A 565 8.76 -7.62 30.47
N LEU A 566 8.87 -6.57 29.64
CA LEU A 566 7.75 -5.96 28.92
C LEU A 566 7.44 -6.65 27.59
N THR A 567 8.43 -7.28 26.95
CA THR A 567 8.25 -7.93 25.65
C THR A 567 7.97 -9.42 25.78
N HIS A 568 8.40 -10.02 26.89
CA HIS A 568 8.40 -11.46 27.16
C HIS A 568 9.16 -12.29 26.11
N LEU A 569 10.02 -11.62 25.33
CA LEU A 569 10.72 -12.21 24.19
C LEU A 569 12.17 -11.70 24.17
N PRO A 570 13.17 -12.58 23.99
CA PRO A 570 14.53 -12.17 23.72
C PRO A 570 14.65 -11.39 22.40
N ALA A 571 15.68 -10.55 22.27
CA ALA A 571 16.07 -9.93 20.99
C ALA A 571 16.49 -10.98 19.95
N GLY A 572 16.28 -10.69 18.66
CA GLY A 572 16.63 -11.55 17.53
C GLY A 572 15.73 -12.77 17.33
N GLN A 573 14.67 -12.92 18.13
CA GLN A 573 13.68 -13.98 17.94
C GLN A 573 12.71 -13.59 16.83
N GLN A 574 12.52 -14.48 15.85
CA GLN A 574 11.47 -14.33 14.86
C GLN A 574 10.10 -14.64 15.48
N VAL A 575 9.17 -13.72 15.33
CA VAL A 575 7.80 -13.81 15.88
C VAL A 575 6.78 -13.24 14.89
N ASN A 576 5.50 -13.53 15.13
CA ASN A 576 4.44 -12.89 14.39
C ASN A 576 4.39 -11.37 14.69
N TYR A 577 4.33 -10.56 13.64
CA TYR A 577 4.29 -9.09 13.75
C TYR A 577 3.05 -8.59 14.49
N ALA A 578 1.88 -9.12 14.14
CA ALA A 578 0.58 -8.72 14.70
C ALA A 578 0.23 -9.38 16.05
N ARG A 579 1.18 -10.09 16.70
CA ARG A 579 0.95 -10.80 17.97
C ARG A 579 0.28 -9.90 19.03
N GLY A 580 -0.86 -10.33 19.56
CA GLY A 580 -1.68 -9.54 20.50
C GLY A 580 -2.90 -8.85 19.87
N ILE A 581 -2.89 -8.60 18.56
CA ILE A 581 -4.08 -8.14 17.81
C ILE A 581 -4.82 -9.37 17.30
N ASN A 582 -5.78 -9.85 18.09
CA ASN A 582 -6.46 -11.14 17.91
C ASN A 582 -7.83 -11.04 17.20
N SER A 583 -8.31 -9.83 16.89
CA SER A 583 -9.56 -9.61 16.17
C SER A 583 -9.49 -8.40 15.25
N PHE A 584 -10.41 -8.37 14.27
CA PHE A 584 -10.52 -7.25 13.34
C PHE A 584 -10.82 -5.93 14.08
N VAL A 585 -11.73 -6.00 15.08
CA VAL A 585 -12.03 -4.87 15.96
C VAL A 585 -10.77 -4.29 16.60
N GLN A 586 -9.90 -5.15 17.14
CA GLN A 586 -8.65 -4.70 17.75
C GLN A 586 -7.69 -4.05 16.75
N MET A 587 -7.70 -4.43 15.47
CA MET A 587 -6.90 -3.72 14.46
C MET A 587 -7.43 -2.32 14.21
N VAL A 588 -8.75 -2.16 14.11
CA VAL A 588 -9.39 -0.85 13.96
C VAL A 588 -9.03 0.07 15.13
N GLU A 589 -9.05 -0.46 16.36
CA GLU A 589 -8.78 0.32 17.59
C GLU A 589 -7.29 0.56 17.86
N HIS A 590 -6.42 -0.36 17.44
CA HIS A 590 -5.04 -0.44 17.94
C HIS A 590 -3.95 -0.64 16.88
N TRP A 591 -4.23 -0.39 15.59
CA TRP A 591 -3.22 -0.42 14.53
C TRP A 591 -1.94 0.36 14.89
N SER A 592 -2.07 1.51 15.56
CA SER A 592 -0.92 2.35 15.91
C SER A 592 -0.01 1.77 17.00
N ALA A 593 -0.39 0.64 17.61
CA ALA A 593 0.42 -0.04 18.62
C ALA A 593 1.52 -0.93 18.01
N LEU A 594 1.38 -1.34 16.75
CA LEU A 594 2.34 -2.17 16.04
C LEU A 594 3.68 -1.43 15.84
N GLY A 595 4.79 -2.17 15.79
CA GLY A 595 6.11 -1.57 15.61
C GLY A 595 6.43 -1.23 14.16
N PHE A 596 7.49 -0.47 13.93
CA PHE A 596 8.08 -0.27 12.61
C PHE A 596 9.24 -1.24 12.43
N ILE A 597 9.46 -1.73 11.22
CA ILE A 597 10.58 -2.59 10.86
C ILE A 597 11.65 -1.71 10.21
N ARG A 598 12.80 -1.59 10.88
CA ARG A 598 13.87 -0.66 10.47
C ARG A 598 15.22 -1.34 10.53
N ASN A 599 16.10 -0.97 9.60
CA ASN A 599 17.50 -1.39 9.64
C ASN A 599 18.21 -0.76 10.84
N GLN A 600 18.62 -1.58 11.80
CA GLN A 600 19.40 -1.16 12.97
C GLN A 600 20.89 -1.00 12.67
N ASN A 601 21.34 -1.41 11.48
CA ASN A 601 22.71 -1.26 11.00
C ASN A 601 22.77 -0.33 9.77
N SER A 602 22.14 0.85 9.89
CA SER A 602 21.98 1.79 8.76
C SER A 602 23.30 2.39 8.26
N ASP A 603 24.33 2.44 9.10
CA ASP A 603 25.66 2.95 8.74
C ASP A 603 26.41 2.00 7.78
N GLU A 604 26.03 0.72 7.77
CA GLU A 604 26.61 -0.34 6.93
C GLU A 604 25.51 -0.97 6.04
N PRO A 605 25.05 -0.28 4.98
CA PRO A 605 23.84 -0.67 4.21
C PRO A 605 23.93 -2.05 3.52
N ASN A 606 25.15 -2.55 3.32
CA ASN A 606 25.41 -3.89 2.77
C ASN A 606 25.22 -5.02 3.80
N PHE A 607 25.17 -4.69 5.10
CA PHE A 607 25.01 -5.64 6.20
C PHE A 607 23.74 -5.31 7.02
N PRO A 608 22.57 -5.38 6.39
CA PRO A 608 21.33 -4.99 7.06
C PRO A 608 21.00 -5.89 8.24
N TYR A 609 20.40 -5.29 9.27
CA TYR A 609 19.80 -6.00 10.39
C TYR A 609 18.47 -5.35 10.74
N PHE A 610 17.37 -5.92 10.22
CA PHE A 610 16.04 -5.35 10.43
C PHE A 610 15.36 -5.98 11.64
N THR A 611 14.80 -5.12 12.49
CA THR A 611 14.05 -5.54 13.68
C THR A 611 12.87 -4.61 13.94
N GLU A 612 11.94 -5.07 14.76
CA GLU A 612 10.79 -4.30 15.21
C GLU A 612 11.19 -3.25 16.27
N ILE A 613 10.91 -1.99 15.98
CA ILE A 613 11.11 -0.84 16.87
C ILE A 613 9.79 -0.14 17.19
N GLU A 614 9.77 0.61 18.30
CA GLU A 614 8.66 1.49 18.67
C GLU A 614 7.29 0.81 18.86
N ARG A 615 7.26 -0.53 19.01
CA ARG A 615 6.05 -1.26 19.38
C ARG A 615 5.56 -0.81 20.77
N ASN A 616 4.26 -0.61 20.91
CA ASN A 616 3.67 -0.23 22.20
C ASN A 616 3.39 -1.47 23.03
N HIS A 617 4.46 -2.10 23.54
CA HIS A 617 4.38 -3.34 24.32
C HIS A 617 3.43 -3.25 25.52
N GLN A 618 3.30 -2.07 26.13
CA GLN A 618 2.44 -1.82 27.28
C GLN A 618 0.94 -2.04 27.01
N LEU A 619 0.51 -2.08 25.74
CA LEU A 619 -0.87 -2.37 25.38
C LEU A 619 -1.22 -3.86 25.59
N PHE A 620 -0.22 -4.73 25.47
CA PHE A 620 -0.43 -6.17 25.38
C PHE A 620 -0.12 -6.84 26.70
N ALA A 621 -1.01 -7.72 27.13
CA ALA A 621 -0.70 -8.71 28.13
C ALA A 621 -0.11 -9.98 27.48
N TYR A 622 0.50 -10.78 28.35
CA TYR A 622 1.18 -12.01 28.01
C TYR A 622 0.76 -13.12 28.96
N LYS A 623 0.68 -14.34 28.44
CA LYS A 623 0.52 -15.56 29.23
C LYS A 623 1.25 -16.71 28.55
N ASP A 624 2.07 -17.42 29.31
CA ASP A 624 2.52 -18.75 28.95
C ASP A 624 1.40 -19.76 29.25
N VAL A 625 0.98 -20.49 28.22
CA VAL A 625 0.00 -21.56 28.34
C VAL A 625 0.74 -22.88 28.26
N PRO A 626 0.84 -23.65 29.36
CA PRO A 626 1.43 -24.98 29.33
C PRO A 626 0.72 -25.87 28.32
N VAL A 627 1.46 -26.64 27.53
CA VAL A 627 0.86 -27.59 26.57
C VAL A 627 0.00 -28.62 27.30
N SER A 628 0.37 -29.01 28.52
CA SER A 628 -0.39 -29.90 29.39
C SER A 628 -1.80 -29.40 29.72
N ASP A 629 -2.02 -28.08 29.81
CA ASP A 629 -3.36 -27.49 29.99
C ASP A 629 -4.25 -27.71 28.76
N ILE A 630 -3.64 -27.83 27.57
CA ILE A 630 -4.35 -28.01 26.29
C ILE A 630 -4.60 -29.50 26.02
N THR A 631 -3.57 -30.33 26.20
CA THR A 631 -3.63 -31.78 25.92
C THR A 631 -4.27 -32.56 27.06
N ASN A 632 -4.40 -31.96 28.24
CA ASN A 632 -4.79 -32.61 29.48
C ASN A 632 -3.86 -33.78 29.85
N ASN A 633 -2.57 -33.66 29.51
CA ASN A 633 -1.52 -34.63 29.78
C ASN A 633 -0.33 -33.96 30.47
N CYS A 634 -0.11 -34.27 31.75
CA CYS A 634 0.98 -33.68 32.55
C CYS A 634 2.39 -34.05 32.06
N GLN A 635 2.53 -35.06 31.19
CA GLN A 635 3.83 -35.35 30.57
C GLN A 635 4.26 -34.28 29.56
N ASP A 636 3.34 -33.42 29.13
CA ASP A 636 3.63 -32.30 28.23
C ASP A 636 4.06 -31.03 29.00
N ASP A 637 4.21 -31.13 30.34
CA ASP A 637 4.79 -30.06 31.17
C ASP A 637 6.24 -29.76 30.75
N GLY A 638 6.58 -28.47 30.69
CA GLY A 638 7.90 -27.98 30.26
C GLY A 638 7.96 -27.48 28.82
N THR A 639 6.84 -27.52 28.09
CA THR A 639 6.63 -26.76 26.85
C THR A 639 5.47 -25.80 27.05
N ASP A 640 5.73 -24.51 26.77
CA ASP A 640 4.73 -23.45 26.89
C ASP A 640 4.45 -22.81 25.53
N ILE A 641 3.21 -22.37 25.34
CA ILE A 641 2.79 -21.58 24.19
C ILE A 641 2.66 -20.11 24.62
N PRO A 642 3.50 -19.20 24.09
CA PRO A 642 3.40 -17.78 24.41
C PRO A 642 2.16 -17.16 23.75
N VAL A 643 1.27 -16.59 24.56
CA VAL A 643 0.03 -15.95 24.09
C VAL A 643 0.05 -14.46 24.43
N PHE A 644 0.11 -13.64 23.38
CA PHE A 644 -0.08 -12.19 23.47
C PHE A 644 -1.55 -11.84 23.20
N TYR A 645 -2.10 -10.92 23.98
CA TYR A 645 -3.49 -10.46 23.82
C TYR A 645 -3.69 -9.07 24.42
N ILE A 646 -4.79 -8.41 24.04
CA ILE A 646 -5.26 -7.19 24.70
C ILE A 646 -6.24 -7.59 25.80
N PRO A 647 -6.03 -7.21 27.07
CA PRO A 647 -6.93 -7.54 28.18
C PRO A 647 -8.33 -6.94 28.04
N ASP A 648 -9.35 -7.67 28.50
CA ASP A 648 -10.73 -7.17 28.54
C ASP A 648 -10.88 -5.94 29.44
N ASP A 649 -10.22 -5.93 30.62
CA ASP A 649 -10.11 -4.75 31.49
C ASP A 649 -8.83 -3.96 31.16
N LEU A 650 -8.82 -3.38 29.96
CA LEU A 650 -7.68 -2.60 29.45
C LEU A 650 -7.39 -1.38 30.34
N LYS A 651 -8.41 -0.78 30.93
CA LYS A 651 -8.26 0.40 31.79
C LYS A 651 -7.44 0.06 33.04
N SER A 652 -7.79 -1.01 33.75
CA SER A 652 -7.02 -1.49 34.89
C SER A 652 -5.59 -1.82 34.48
N HIS A 653 -5.42 -2.59 33.40
CA HIS A 653 -4.12 -2.99 32.87
C HIS A 653 -3.17 -1.79 32.63
N LEU A 654 -3.64 -0.75 31.95
CA LEU A 654 -2.82 0.41 31.63
C LEU A 654 -2.66 1.39 32.80
N SER A 655 -3.67 1.53 33.68
CA SER A 655 -3.65 2.48 34.79
C SER A 655 -2.58 2.17 35.85
N CYS A 656 -2.25 0.89 36.01
CA CYS A 656 -1.20 0.41 36.91
C CYS A 656 0.20 0.43 36.26
N GLY A 657 0.31 0.77 34.97
CA GLY A 657 1.55 0.74 34.21
C GLY A 657 2.42 2.00 34.34
N CYS A 658 3.47 2.05 33.53
CA CYS A 658 4.39 3.20 33.43
C CYS A 658 3.71 4.44 32.80
N SER A 659 4.44 5.56 32.73
CA SER A 659 3.93 6.80 32.10
C SER A 659 3.42 6.59 30.68
N LYS A 660 4.13 5.78 29.87
CA LYS A 660 3.71 5.44 28.50
C LYS A 660 2.38 4.67 28.47
N ALA A 661 2.18 3.71 29.38
CA ALA A 661 0.91 2.98 29.48
C ALA A 661 -0.27 3.92 29.81
N LYS A 662 -0.06 4.86 30.74
CA LYS A 662 -1.06 5.87 31.10
C LYS A 662 -1.35 6.84 29.95
N ALA A 663 -0.33 7.20 29.15
CA ALA A 663 -0.51 8.03 27.96
C ALA A 663 -1.33 7.30 26.88
N ILE A 664 -1.05 6.01 26.63
CA ILE A 664 -1.86 5.16 25.74
C ILE A 664 -3.32 5.13 26.20
N LEU A 665 -3.57 4.91 27.50
CA LEU A 665 -4.93 4.90 28.05
C LEU A 665 -5.66 6.23 27.80
N LYS A 666 -4.99 7.35 28.09
CA LYS A 666 -5.56 8.70 27.86
C LYS A 666 -5.93 8.90 26.38
N GLY A 667 -5.03 8.54 25.46
CA GLY A 667 -5.29 8.65 24.02
C GLY A 667 -6.45 7.77 23.54
N LEU A 668 -6.66 6.59 24.14
CA LEU A 668 -7.81 5.73 23.84
C LEU A 668 -9.12 6.34 24.37
N GLU A 669 -9.12 6.89 25.60
CA GLU A 669 -10.28 7.56 26.20
C GLU A 669 -10.71 8.82 25.43
N GLU A 670 -9.76 9.54 24.81
CA GLU A 670 -10.04 10.73 23.98
C GLU A 670 -10.62 10.38 22.60
N LYS A 671 -10.21 9.24 22.02
CA LYS A 671 -10.57 8.87 20.63
C LYS A 671 -11.87 8.07 20.52
N MET A 672 -12.14 7.17 21.46
CA MET A 672 -13.24 6.22 21.33
C MET A 672 -14.52 6.73 22.01
N ALA A 673 -15.56 7.00 21.20
CA ALA A 673 -16.87 7.36 21.76
C ALA A 673 -17.53 6.17 22.47
N LYS A 674 -17.39 4.96 21.91
CA LYS A 674 -17.86 3.66 22.44
C LYS A 674 -17.03 2.50 21.82
N PRO A 675 -16.91 1.35 22.52
CA PRO A 675 -16.26 0.14 21.99
C PRO A 675 -16.89 -0.34 20.68
N ILE A 676 -16.07 -0.84 19.75
CA ILE A 676 -16.57 -1.40 18.50
C ILE A 676 -17.07 -2.83 18.74
N THR A 677 -18.19 -3.17 18.11
CA THR A 677 -18.80 -4.50 18.16
C THR A 677 -18.57 -5.26 16.86
N GLN A 678 -18.43 -6.58 16.97
CA GLN A 678 -18.35 -7.48 15.82
C GLN A 678 -19.62 -8.32 15.75
N LYS A 679 -20.10 -8.63 14.54
CA LYS A 679 -21.17 -9.61 14.36
C LYS A 679 -20.72 -10.94 14.98
N ARG A 680 -21.53 -11.50 15.89
CA ARG A 680 -21.19 -12.79 16.54
C ARG A 680 -21.08 -13.85 15.46
N ALA A 681 -19.88 -14.39 15.27
CA ALA A 681 -19.71 -15.60 14.47
C ALA A 681 -20.56 -16.74 15.07
N ALA A 682 -21.18 -17.55 14.22
CA ALA A 682 -22.03 -18.67 14.64
C ALA A 682 -21.31 -19.69 15.54
N LYS A 683 -19.97 -19.65 15.63
CA LYS A 683 -19.17 -20.46 16.55
C LYS A 683 -18.08 -19.64 17.27
N LYS A 684 -17.99 -19.85 18.59
CA LYS A 684 -16.92 -19.38 19.49
C LYS A 684 -15.66 -20.24 19.28
N VAL A 685 -14.94 -20.08 18.17
CA VAL A 685 -13.58 -20.64 18.07
C VAL A 685 -12.61 -19.52 18.42
N PRO A 686 -11.75 -19.67 19.44
CA PRO A 686 -10.67 -18.72 19.70
C PRO A 686 -9.83 -18.55 18.43
N ARG A 687 -9.66 -17.31 17.97
CA ARG A 687 -8.94 -17.00 16.72
C ARG A 687 -7.54 -16.46 17.04
N SER A 688 -6.66 -17.29 17.59
CA SER A 688 -5.21 -17.00 17.68
C SER A 688 -4.46 -17.83 16.63
N GLY A 689 -3.53 -17.21 15.89
CA GLY A 689 -2.68 -17.88 14.90
C GLY A 689 -2.93 -17.45 13.44
N THR A 690 -2.15 -18.06 12.54
CA THR A 690 -2.13 -17.90 11.07
C THR A 690 -3.49 -17.59 10.47
N ARG A 691 -3.62 -16.44 9.79
CA ARG A 691 -4.88 -15.96 9.23
C ARG A 691 -4.93 -16.18 7.73
N THR A 692 -5.96 -16.90 7.30
CA THR A 692 -6.27 -17.13 5.90
C THR A 692 -7.66 -16.58 5.62
N ARG A 693 -7.87 -15.94 4.46
CA ARG A 693 -9.21 -15.52 4.04
C ARG A 693 -10.04 -16.77 3.76
N ARG A 694 -10.89 -17.15 4.72
CA ARG A 694 -11.84 -18.27 4.60
C ARG A 694 -13.00 -17.90 3.72
#